data_AF-A0A8S1AD51-F1
#
_entry.id   AF-A0A8S1AD51-F1
#
_cell.length_a   1.000
_cell.length_b   1.000
_cell.length_c   1.000
_cell.angle_alpha   90.00
_cell.angle_beta   90.00
_cell.angle_gamma   90.00
#
_symmetry.space_group_name_H-M   'P 1'
#
loop_
_entity.id
_entity.type
_entity.pdbx_description
1 polymer ?
#
loop_
_entity_poly.entity_id
_entity_poly.type
_entity_poly.pdbx_seq_one_letter_code
_entity_poly.pdbx_strand_id
1 'polypeptide(L)'
;MGCSDYVVLMKEPQKFISAFERVIHLGNVRRSNRKIVFLPYDANSIDANLASKTFSLKGSAFVANILMVAYSNKSDQACVQFDMITHTFVGTDDQVHTPLYLDRWNTCTKQFEKQTNLFPHDMKNLHGKTLKVASFNYKPYALVNLDTAVEPLGRDGIEIRIVNEFCRLINCTIEIIQEEVDQWGEVYENETDGVGIIGSVVADRADMALAGLCSWYEEWRVLDFSASVSLFESGVSWKVRRVTGWLLILGSILSCVYGVGLAATFTVPTYEPSIDTIQDIVDRRMIWGATHDAWIFSLTSSTEPLVKQLVSQFRTYSFDELKALSFTRSIAFGIEKLPAGNFAIQEYLTKEAVLDMMVMLEDFYHEQVVIMMRKSSPYTEKISQLVGRLHQSGLLLAWETQVALKHLNYKVQLEVRLSRLKNGGVMKALNASNVVGIYMMYLIGVVLSTSIFIGEHILHHRKIRKEPFLLTTSAEFVWKHHNNEELPVVLEDVHRKCPNITRVYALTEPSVCGVPLYVIEFSEKPGIHQPYIPEVKYVGNIHGNEVLGRELLLGLAHYLCDQFINNNREIRALIHSTRIHLLPSMNPDGWQASTDTGGLDYLIGRTNNHSVDLNRNFPDLDAITFEFERQGINHNNHLLKDLTRLAAPLEPETRAVMRWIMSVPFALSAAMHGGDLVANYPYDESRSGAPASEYSASPDDDTFREIAMTYAENHADMASSHRRGCHTTSADDSETYNFGKQGGVTNGAAWYSLKGGMQDFNYLATNAFEITLELGCEKYPPQHDLEKEWERNRDALIAYLWKGHIGIKGLVTDDSGFIQNAIISVVNITGPVPRPIRHDVTTGSYGDYYRLLTPGHYEVTASHPGYFPVSRIVTVPRRQNVAHVVNFKLEPTTSWFDDETTLGIYPHGLREGQPRIYKRSLYERVANSMLERKDTAKQ
;
A
#
# COMPACT_ATOMS: atom_id res chain seq x y z
N MET A 1 11.95 5.77 -32.80
CA MET A 1 10.48 6.16 -32.99
C MET A 1 10.08 5.96 -34.46
N GLY A 2 9.79 4.64 -34.97
CA GLY A 2 9.37 4.03 -36.25
C GLY A 2 7.93 4.40 -36.62
N CYS A 3 7.61 5.45 -37.46
CA CYS A 3 6.31 5.92 -38.00
C CYS A 3 5.34 4.74 -38.20
N SER A 4 4.07 4.82 -37.65
CA SER A 4 2.94 3.87 -37.61
C SER A 4 2.25 3.78 -38.97
N ASP A 5 2.38 4.76 -39.95
CA ASP A 5 1.81 4.75 -41.32
C ASP A 5 2.65 5.66 -42.22
N TYR A 6 2.78 5.22 -43.43
CA TYR A 6 3.70 5.98 -44.30
C TYR A 6 2.94 6.56 -45.49
N VAL A 7 3.10 7.94 -45.52
CA VAL A 7 2.73 8.52 -46.82
C VAL A 7 4.03 8.88 -47.58
N VAL A 8 4.17 8.14 -48.64
CA VAL A 8 5.51 8.21 -49.24
C VAL A 8 5.39 8.89 -50.62
N LEU A 9 6.20 10.03 -50.73
CA LEU A 9 6.29 10.66 -52.07
C LEU A 9 7.69 10.43 -52.65
N MET A 10 7.73 9.46 -53.68
CA MET A 10 9.06 9.14 -54.26
C MET A 10 8.88 8.70 -55.71
N LYS A 11 9.92 8.99 -56.42
CA LYS A 11 9.85 8.64 -57.87
C LYS A 11 9.83 7.12 -58.06
N GLU A 12 10.53 6.40 -57.17
CA GLU A 12 10.56 4.93 -57.31
C GLU A 12 10.13 4.28 -55.99
N PRO A 13 8.89 3.90 -55.85
CA PRO A 13 8.34 3.33 -54.61
C PRO A 13 8.85 1.90 -54.36
N GLN A 14 9.40 1.27 -55.36
CA GLN A 14 9.98 -0.08 -55.18
C GLN A 14 11.18 -0.05 -54.24
N LYS A 15 11.92 0.98 -54.29
CA LYS A 15 13.12 1.08 -53.41
C LYS A 15 12.73 1.25 -51.94
N PHE A 16 11.54 1.82 -51.83
CA PHE A 16 11.06 1.97 -50.42
C PHE A 16 10.59 0.62 -49.87
N ILE A 17 9.92 -0.13 -50.68
CA ILE A 17 9.38 -1.41 -50.16
C ILE A 17 10.53 -2.39 -49.94
N SER A 18 11.62 -2.38 -50.73
CA SER A 18 12.79 -3.26 -50.54
C SER A 18 13.60 -2.84 -49.30
N ALA A 19 13.69 -1.55 -49.18
CA ALA A 19 14.41 -1.09 -47.96
C ALA A 19 13.56 -1.24 -46.70
N PHE A 20 12.24 -1.20 -47.06
CA PHE A 20 11.28 -1.31 -45.93
C PHE A 20 11.25 -2.76 -45.42
N GLU A 21 11.39 -3.69 -46.21
CA GLU A 21 11.41 -5.11 -45.81
C GLU A 21 12.61 -5.39 -44.91
N ARG A 22 13.73 -4.80 -45.08
CA ARG A 22 14.96 -5.02 -44.27
C ARG A 22 14.85 -4.30 -42.92
N VAL A 23 14.12 -3.25 -43.02
CA VAL A 23 14.02 -2.45 -41.78
C VAL A 23 12.94 -3.06 -40.86
N ILE A 24 11.93 -3.77 -41.50
CA ILE A 24 10.88 -4.38 -40.65
C ILE A 24 11.43 -5.65 -40.00
N HIS A 25 12.33 -6.28 -40.67
CA HIS A 25 12.92 -7.52 -40.12
C HIS A 25 14.02 -7.19 -39.09
N LEU A 26 14.59 -6.04 -39.13
CA LEU A 26 15.74 -5.75 -38.24
C LEU A 26 15.40 -4.64 -37.25
N GLY A 27 14.12 -4.23 -37.63
CA GLY A 27 13.73 -3.01 -36.89
C GLY A 27 13.04 -3.38 -35.58
N ASN A 28 13.22 -2.76 -34.46
CA ASN A 28 12.88 -2.98 -33.04
C ASN A 28 11.44 -2.58 -32.74
N VAL A 29 10.77 -2.02 -33.93
CA VAL A 29 9.37 -1.59 -33.69
C VAL A 29 8.45 -2.48 -34.52
N ARG A 30 7.43 -3.22 -33.80
CA ARG A 30 6.61 -4.26 -34.44
C ARG A 30 5.13 -3.80 -34.48
N ARG A 31 4.77 -3.56 -35.63
CA ARG A 31 3.37 -3.11 -35.76
C ARG A 31 2.70 -3.88 -36.91
N SER A 32 1.60 -4.53 -36.60
CA SER A 32 0.99 -5.53 -37.52
C SER A 32 -0.12 -4.89 -38.36
N ASN A 33 -0.50 -3.55 -38.10
CA ASN A 33 -1.57 -2.92 -38.90
C ASN A 33 -1.07 -1.59 -39.48
N ARG A 34 -0.14 -1.72 -40.44
CA ARG A 34 0.44 -0.47 -41.01
C ARG A 34 -0.24 -0.15 -42.35
N LYS A 35 -0.25 1.33 -42.45
CA LYS A 35 -0.82 1.74 -43.76
C LYS A 35 0.24 2.54 -44.54
N ILE A 36 0.39 2.04 -45.77
CA ILE A 36 1.36 2.80 -46.58
C ILE A 36 0.63 3.39 -47.79
N VAL A 37 0.89 4.78 -47.83
CA VAL A 37 0.23 5.44 -48.98
C VAL A 37 1.33 6.05 -49.85
N PHE A 38 1.35 5.62 -51.15
CA PHE A 38 2.32 6.23 -52.08
C PHE A 38 1.64 7.31 -52.93
N LEU A 39 2.32 8.55 -52.84
CA LEU A 39 1.72 9.65 -53.60
C LEU A 39 2.50 9.83 -54.91
N PRO A 40 1.82 10.29 -55.97
CA PRO A 40 2.53 10.45 -57.25
C PRO A 40 3.58 11.57 -57.20
N TYR A 41 4.77 11.34 -57.74
CA TYR A 41 5.94 12.25 -57.58
C TYR A 41 5.96 13.28 -58.71
N ASP A 42 5.70 12.85 -60.02
CA ASP A 42 5.66 13.85 -61.10
C ASP A 42 4.48 13.56 -62.04
N ALA A 43 3.75 14.67 -62.45
CA ALA A 43 2.55 14.56 -63.32
C ALA A 43 2.93 14.19 -64.75
N ASN A 44 4.37 14.22 -65.12
CA ASN A 44 4.84 14.05 -66.51
C ASN A 44 5.45 12.67 -66.69
N SER A 45 5.48 11.73 -65.68
CA SER A 45 6.06 10.37 -65.82
C SER A 45 5.02 9.34 -65.37
N ILE A 46 3.91 9.14 -66.19
CA ILE A 46 2.81 8.20 -65.83
C ILE A 46 3.22 6.79 -66.24
N ASP A 47 3.95 6.13 -65.36
CA ASP A 47 4.26 4.70 -65.68
C ASP A 47 3.09 3.81 -65.23
N ALA A 48 2.32 3.25 -66.21
CA ALA A 48 1.08 2.48 -66.00
C ALA A 48 1.38 1.15 -65.30
N ASN A 49 2.67 0.79 -65.24
CA ASN A 49 3.00 -0.53 -64.65
C ASN A 49 3.69 -0.38 -63.29
N LEU A 50 3.59 0.73 -62.82
CA LEU A 50 4.33 1.01 -61.57
C LEU A 50 3.65 0.32 -60.39
N ALA A 51 2.39 0.17 -60.35
CA ALA A 51 1.69 -0.51 -59.23
C ALA A 51 1.93 -2.03 -59.28
N SER A 52 1.96 -2.58 -60.46
CA SER A 52 2.24 -4.03 -60.57
C SER A 52 3.69 -4.35 -60.23
N LYS A 53 4.59 -3.49 -60.62
CA LYS A 53 6.02 -3.73 -60.31
C LYS A 53 6.29 -3.55 -58.81
N THR A 54 5.53 -2.68 -58.13
CA THR A 54 5.80 -2.42 -56.70
C THR A 54 5.10 -3.47 -55.83
N PHE A 55 3.93 -3.96 -56.20
CA PHE A 55 3.21 -4.91 -55.32
C PHE A 55 3.73 -6.33 -55.54
N SER A 56 4.55 -6.57 -56.60
CA SER A 56 5.08 -7.93 -56.84
C SER A 56 6.32 -8.20 -55.99
N LEU A 57 6.70 -7.19 -55.29
CA LEU A 57 7.88 -7.42 -54.43
C LEU A 57 7.49 -8.17 -53.16
N LYS A 58 8.37 -8.97 -52.64
CA LYS A 58 8.15 -9.89 -51.49
C LYS A 58 7.71 -9.11 -50.24
N GLY A 59 8.16 -7.92 -50.08
CA GLY A 59 7.87 -7.09 -48.89
C GLY A 59 6.42 -6.59 -48.88
N SER A 60 5.76 -6.74 -50.11
CA SER A 60 4.38 -6.21 -50.21
C SER A 60 3.37 -7.27 -49.75
N ALA A 61 3.86 -8.60 -49.62
CA ALA A 61 2.99 -9.71 -49.18
C ALA A 61 2.83 -9.71 -47.65
N PHE A 62 3.67 -8.84 -46.94
CA PHE A 62 3.62 -8.87 -45.47
C PHE A 62 2.89 -7.64 -44.93
N VAL A 63 2.48 -6.75 -45.96
CA VAL A 63 1.76 -5.56 -45.49
C VAL A 63 0.38 -5.54 -46.18
N ALA A 64 -0.61 -5.65 -45.35
CA ALA A 64 -1.99 -5.83 -45.88
C ALA A 64 -2.56 -4.50 -46.36
N ASN A 65 -2.05 -3.33 -45.78
CA ASN A 65 -2.71 -2.05 -46.14
C ASN A 65 -1.72 -1.13 -46.88
N ILE A 66 -1.74 -1.31 -48.25
CA ILE A 66 -0.91 -0.43 -49.09
C ILE A 66 -1.82 0.27 -50.11
N LEU A 67 -1.60 1.67 -50.13
CA LEU A 67 -2.46 2.40 -51.08
C LEU A 67 -1.56 3.24 -52.00
N MET A 68 -1.78 2.93 -53.34
CA MET A 68 -1.01 3.74 -54.31
C MET A 68 -1.94 4.71 -55.05
N VAL A 69 -1.40 6.07 -55.02
CA VAL A 69 -2.23 7.12 -55.67
C VAL A 69 -1.55 7.48 -57.01
N ALA A 70 -2.34 7.25 -58.14
CA ALA A 70 -1.73 7.55 -59.45
C ALA A 70 -2.62 8.48 -60.27
N TYR A 71 -1.88 9.30 -61.20
CA TYR A 71 -2.68 10.19 -62.06
C TYR A 71 -3.55 9.38 -63.03
N SER A 72 -4.80 9.88 -63.14
CA SER A 72 -5.70 9.14 -64.04
C SER A 72 -5.47 9.60 -65.48
N ASN A 73 -5.45 8.69 -66.47
CA ASN A 73 -5.24 8.95 -67.91
C ASN A 73 -6.36 9.81 -68.50
N LYS A 74 -7.45 10.27 -67.74
CA LYS A 74 -8.61 11.04 -68.27
C LYS A 74 -8.60 12.46 -67.70
N SER A 75 -7.38 12.99 -67.37
CA SER A 75 -7.34 14.27 -66.62
C SER A 75 -7.37 15.45 -67.60
N ASP A 76 -8.47 16.38 -67.62
CA ASP A 76 -8.63 17.66 -68.36
C ASP A 76 -7.83 18.79 -67.70
N GLN A 77 -7.05 19.69 -68.41
CA GLN A 77 -6.09 20.75 -68.00
C GLN A 77 -6.69 21.67 -66.94
N ALA A 78 -8.12 21.40 -66.54
CA ALA A 78 -8.66 22.32 -65.51
C ALA A 78 -8.97 21.56 -64.22
N CYS A 79 -9.07 20.19 -64.33
CA CYS A 79 -9.33 19.42 -63.09
C CYS A 79 -8.55 18.10 -63.13
N VAL A 80 -7.64 17.94 -62.12
CA VAL A 80 -6.76 16.75 -62.09
C VAL A 80 -7.44 15.62 -61.28
N GLN A 81 -7.41 14.36 -61.90
CA GLN A 81 -8.03 13.22 -61.19
C GLN A 81 -6.96 12.20 -60.80
N PHE A 82 -7.29 11.47 -59.55
CA PHE A 82 -6.29 10.49 -59.05
C PHE A 82 -6.99 9.15 -58.83
N ASP A 83 -6.24 8.05 -59.39
CA ASP A 83 -6.76 6.71 -59.12
C ASP A 83 -6.14 6.12 -57.84
N MET A 84 -7.11 5.41 -57.03
CA MET A 84 -6.64 4.76 -55.78
C MET A 84 -6.51 3.26 -56.02
N ILE A 85 -5.26 2.82 -55.89
CA ILE A 85 -5.02 1.39 -56.24
C ILE A 85 -4.33 0.72 -55.05
N THR A 86 -4.82 -0.66 -54.74
CA THR A 86 -4.16 -1.45 -53.68
C THR A 86 -3.97 -2.89 -54.16
N HIS A 87 -3.26 -3.76 -53.32
CA HIS A 87 -3.12 -5.18 -53.73
C HIS A 87 -4.19 -6.04 -53.06
N THR A 88 -4.46 -7.25 -53.50
CA THR A 88 -5.58 -8.12 -53.09
C THR A 88 -5.26 -8.81 -51.76
N PHE A 89 -4.06 -9.15 -51.39
CA PHE A 89 -3.48 -9.59 -50.10
C PHE A 89 -4.20 -10.85 -49.61
N VAL A 90 -5.56 -11.11 -49.91
CA VAL A 90 -6.33 -12.26 -49.41
C VAL A 90 -6.71 -13.13 -50.61
N GLY A 91 -7.03 -14.55 -50.34
CA GLY A 91 -7.41 -15.42 -51.49
C GLY A 91 -6.27 -16.39 -51.84
N THR A 92 -6.25 -17.07 -52.95
CA THR A 92 -5.25 -18.11 -53.27
C THR A 92 -3.90 -17.46 -53.58
N ASP A 93 -2.77 -18.05 -53.22
CA ASP A 93 -1.39 -17.52 -53.23
C ASP A 93 -1.04 -16.94 -54.61
N ASP A 94 -1.80 -17.23 -55.72
CA ASP A 94 -1.46 -16.74 -57.08
C ASP A 94 -2.10 -15.37 -57.36
N GLN A 95 -2.98 -14.94 -56.49
CA GLN A 95 -3.72 -13.69 -56.77
C GLN A 95 -3.38 -12.62 -55.73
N VAL A 96 -2.48 -12.88 -54.73
CA VAL A 96 -2.24 -12.07 -53.51
C VAL A 96 -1.46 -10.81 -53.91
N HIS A 97 -0.83 -10.76 -55.17
CA HIS A 97 -0.03 -9.56 -55.48
C HIS A 97 -0.65 -8.79 -56.65
N THR A 98 -1.88 -9.12 -57.00
CA THR A 98 -2.49 -8.45 -58.17
C THR A 98 -3.09 -7.08 -57.74
N PRO A 99 -2.76 -6.01 -58.57
CA PRO A 99 -3.25 -4.68 -58.21
C PRO A 99 -4.79 -4.59 -58.31
N LEU A 100 -5.31 -4.00 -57.30
CA LEU A 100 -6.79 -3.87 -57.24
C LEU A 100 -7.18 -2.39 -57.23
N TYR A 101 -8.10 -1.98 -58.15
CA TYR A 101 -8.54 -0.58 -58.22
C TYR A 101 -9.69 -0.33 -57.23
N LEU A 102 -9.56 0.74 -56.40
CA LEU A 102 -10.53 0.92 -55.29
C LEU A 102 -11.45 2.10 -55.59
N ASP A 103 -10.89 3.23 -56.01
CA ASP A 103 -11.74 4.41 -56.20
C ASP A 103 -10.95 5.52 -56.89
N ARG A 104 -11.71 6.67 -57.26
CA ARG A 104 -11.04 7.81 -57.93
C ARG A 104 -11.42 9.13 -57.24
N TRP A 105 -10.30 9.97 -57.05
CA TRP A 105 -10.54 11.28 -56.41
C TRP A 105 -10.44 12.42 -57.43
N ASN A 106 -11.58 13.36 -57.34
CA ASN A 106 -11.62 14.49 -58.30
C ASN A 106 -11.36 15.81 -57.57
N THR A 107 -10.40 16.57 -58.14
CA THR A 107 -9.95 17.78 -57.39
C THR A 107 -10.97 18.91 -57.52
N CYS A 108 -11.82 18.93 -58.47
CA CYS A 108 -12.83 20.00 -58.61
C CYS A 108 -14.04 19.72 -57.73
N THR A 109 -14.37 18.48 -57.59
CA THR A 109 -15.56 18.20 -56.75
C THR A 109 -15.13 17.85 -55.33
N LYS A 110 -13.76 17.69 -55.10
CA LYS A 110 -13.17 17.33 -53.79
C LYS A 110 -13.90 16.13 -53.17
N GLN A 111 -14.44 15.20 -53.99
CA GLN A 111 -15.10 14.00 -53.43
C GLN A 111 -14.60 12.75 -54.16
N PHE A 112 -14.75 11.53 -53.41
CA PHE A 112 -14.47 10.24 -54.08
C PHE A 112 -15.69 9.79 -54.88
N GLU A 113 -15.42 9.28 -56.01
CA GLU A 113 -16.56 8.95 -56.91
C GLU A 113 -17.39 7.80 -56.33
N LYS A 114 -16.75 6.82 -55.73
CA LYS A 114 -17.51 5.62 -55.26
C LYS A 114 -17.55 5.58 -53.73
N GLN A 115 -16.72 6.49 -53.01
CA GLN A 115 -16.63 6.54 -51.53
C GLN A 115 -16.37 5.15 -50.94
N THR A 116 -15.51 4.36 -51.54
CA THR A 116 -15.22 2.98 -51.10
C THR A 116 -14.11 2.99 -50.04
N ASN A 117 -14.14 1.95 -49.18
CA ASN A 117 -13.09 1.83 -48.14
C ASN A 117 -11.70 1.66 -48.78
N LEU A 118 -10.79 2.53 -48.46
CA LEU A 118 -9.50 2.59 -49.19
C LEU A 118 -8.49 1.62 -48.54
N PHE A 119 -8.98 0.90 -47.50
CA PHE A 119 -8.17 -0.18 -46.92
C PHE A 119 -9.10 -1.35 -46.55
N PRO A 120 -9.41 -2.15 -47.39
CA PRO A 120 -10.51 -3.14 -47.32
C PRO A 120 -10.07 -4.42 -46.60
N HIS A 121 -8.79 -4.54 -46.21
CA HIS A 121 -8.33 -5.82 -45.62
C HIS A 121 -8.27 -5.68 -44.09
N ASP A 122 -9.45 -6.06 -43.29
CA ASP A 122 -9.61 -5.86 -41.82
C ASP A 122 -9.50 -7.20 -41.09
N MET A 123 -9.02 -8.30 -41.85
CA MET A 123 -8.66 -9.64 -41.30
C MET A 123 -9.91 -10.36 -40.78
N LYS A 124 -11.13 -9.92 -41.22
CA LYS A 124 -12.39 -10.55 -40.77
C LYS A 124 -12.66 -11.81 -41.61
N ASN A 125 -12.06 -11.91 -42.87
CA ASN A 125 -12.18 -13.09 -43.75
C ASN A 125 -10.98 -13.16 -44.70
N LEU A 126 -10.34 -14.45 -44.71
CA LEU A 126 -9.09 -14.49 -45.49
C LEU A 126 -9.32 -15.21 -46.82
N HIS A 127 -10.64 -15.51 -47.16
CA HIS A 127 -11.14 -16.07 -48.43
C HIS A 127 -10.30 -17.27 -48.85
N GLY A 128 -10.01 -18.09 -47.85
CA GLY A 128 -9.40 -19.40 -48.17
C GLY A 128 -7.86 -19.32 -48.28
N LYS A 129 -7.28 -18.24 -47.77
CA LYS A 129 -5.81 -18.12 -47.83
C LYS A 129 -5.15 -19.23 -46.99
N THR A 130 -4.06 -19.85 -47.62
CA THR A 130 -3.41 -20.97 -46.90
C THR A 130 -2.34 -20.43 -45.94
N LEU A 131 -2.49 -21.00 -44.63
CA LEU A 131 -1.48 -20.56 -43.64
C LEU A 131 -0.50 -21.72 -43.41
N LYS A 132 0.72 -21.40 -43.67
CA LYS A 132 1.75 -22.45 -43.46
C LYS A 132 2.22 -22.47 -42.00
N VAL A 133 2.02 -23.74 -41.34
CA VAL A 133 2.29 -23.83 -39.89
C VAL A 133 3.39 -24.87 -39.67
N ALA A 134 4.47 -24.35 -39.23
CA ALA A 134 5.57 -25.31 -38.95
C ALA A 134 5.39 -25.99 -37.60
N SER A 135 5.44 -27.37 -37.54
CA SER A 135 5.19 -28.08 -36.26
C SER A 135 5.79 -29.49 -36.34
N PHE A 136 6.01 -30.14 -35.18
CA PHE A 136 6.40 -31.57 -35.13
C PHE A 136 5.65 -32.25 -33.99
N ASN A 137 5.72 -33.60 -33.85
CA ASN A 137 4.88 -34.30 -32.85
C ASN A 137 5.40 -34.05 -31.42
N TYR A 138 4.55 -33.39 -30.60
CA TYR A 138 4.92 -33.02 -29.21
C TYR A 138 3.65 -32.97 -28.35
N LYS A 139 3.43 -34.09 -27.65
CA LYS A 139 2.20 -34.25 -26.85
C LYS A 139 2.31 -33.47 -25.54
N PRO A 140 1.17 -32.90 -24.93
CA PRO A 140 -0.15 -32.99 -25.60
C PRO A 140 -0.39 -31.80 -26.54
N TYR A 141 0.59 -31.16 -27.08
CA TYR A 141 0.41 -29.83 -27.69
C TYR A 141 0.26 -29.96 -29.21
N ALA A 142 0.99 -30.83 -29.80
CA ALA A 142 0.84 -30.92 -31.26
C ALA A 142 1.20 -32.35 -31.71
N LEU A 143 0.19 -33.05 -32.22
CA LEU A 143 0.35 -34.41 -32.80
C LEU A 143 0.02 -34.35 -34.28
N VAL A 144 1.07 -34.58 -35.02
CA VAL A 144 0.92 -34.42 -36.49
C VAL A 144 1.22 -35.77 -37.15
N ASN A 145 0.47 -36.20 -38.18
CA ASN A 145 0.58 -37.46 -38.95
C ASN A 145 -0.04 -38.64 -38.20
N LEU A 146 -1.18 -38.40 -37.55
CA LEU A 146 -1.93 -39.46 -36.85
C LEU A 146 -2.79 -40.25 -37.86
N ASP A 147 -2.92 -41.55 -37.60
CA ASP A 147 -3.74 -42.39 -38.50
C ASP A 147 -5.14 -41.79 -38.73
N THR A 148 -5.43 -41.58 -39.96
CA THR A 148 -6.64 -40.79 -40.30
C THR A 148 -7.90 -41.62 -40.04
N ALA A 149 -7.64 -42.90 -39.76
CA ALA A 149 -8.80 -43.73 -39.37
C ALA A 149 -9.23 -43.45 -37.92
N VAL A 150 -8.36 -42.95 -37.10
CA VAL A 150 -8.63 -42.66 -35.67
C VAL A 150 -8.82 -41.15 -35.48
N GLU A 151 -8.13 -40.35 -36.14
CA GLU A 151 -8.33 -38.89 -36.10
C GLU A 151 -8.43 -38.36 -37.54
N PRO A 152 -9.62 -37.92 -37.96
CA PRO A 152 -10.02 -37.58 -39.33
C PRO A 152 -9.12 -36.50 -39.94
N LEU A 153 -8.56 -35.63 -39.14
CA LEU A 153 -7.72 -34.55 -39.70
C LEU A 153 -6.24 -34.92 -39.61
N GLY A 154 -6.01 -36.27 -39.17
CA GLY A 154 -4.64 -36.84 -39.12
C GLY A 154 -3.68 -35.99 -38.28
N ARG A 155 -4.23 -35.00 -37.47
CA ARG A 155 -3.42 -34.13 -36.59
C ARG A 155 -4.28 -33.70 -35.40
N ASP A 156 -3.69 -33.62 -34.18
CA ASP A 156 -4.46 -33.30 -32.96
C ASP A 156 -3.51 -32.73 -31.89
N GLY A 157 -4.08 -32.08 -30.82
CA GLY A 157 -3.19 -31.41 -29.85
C GLY A 157 -3.73 -30.02 -29.48
N ILE A 158 -3.56 -29.69 -28.39
CA ILE A 158 -4.19 -28.50 -27.78
C ILE A 158 -3.92 -27.26 -28.65
N GLU A 159 -2.74 -27.09 -29.26
CA GLU A 159 -2.39 -25.89 -30.06
C GLU A 159 -2.85 -26.04 -31.51
N ILE A 160 -2.84 -27.32 -31.94
CA ILE A 160 -3.32 -27.54 -33.33
C ILE A 160 -4.84 -27.29 -33.39
N ARG A 161 -5.54 -27.56 -32.24
CA ARG A 161 -7.00 -27.30 -32.25
C ARG A 161 -7.28 -25.79 -32.21
N ILE A 162 -6.33 -25.10 -31.62
CA ILE A 162 -6.52 -23.63 -31.57
C ILE A 162 -6.36 -23.04 -32.98
N VAL A 163 -5.37 -23.52 -33.70
CA VAL A 163 -5.16 -22.94 -35.05
C VAL A 163 -6.26 -23.44 -35.99
N ASN A 164 -6.79 -24.63 -35.78
CA ASN A 164 -7.93 -25.11 -36.59
C ASN A 164 -9.19 -24.30 -36.34
N GLU A 165 -9.33 -23.96 -35.09
CA GLU A 165 -10.51 -23.13 -34.78
C GLU A 165 -10.34 -21.70 -35.31
N PHE A 166 -9.08 -21.26 -35.29
CA PHE A 166 -8.86 -19.91 -35.87
C PHE A 166 -9.16 -19.90 -37.37
N CYS A 167 -8.78 -20.89 -38.15
CA CYS A 167 -9.01 -20.88 -39.61
C CYS A 167 -10.48 -21.17 -39.93
N ARG A 168 -11.17 -21.88 -39.04
CA ARG A 168 -12.62 -22.05 -39.24
C ARG A 168 -13.37 -20.71 -39.12
N LEU A 169 -12.91 -19.74 -38.14
CA LEU A 169 -13.65 -18.49 -37.84
C LEU A 169 -13.37 -17.42 -38.90
N ILE A 170 -12.21 -17.56 -39.66
CA ILE A 170 -11.96 -16.40 -40.54
C ILE A 170 -11.65 -16.93 -41.95
N ASN A 171 -12.14 -18.17 -42.29
CA ASN A 171 -12.14 -18.85 -43.60
C ASN A 171 -10.74 -18.92 -44.20
N CYS A 172 -9.80 -19.67 -43.51
CA CYS A 172 -8.44 -19.93 -44.05
C CYS A 172 -8.15 -21.42 -43.94
N THR A 173 -7.10 -21.85 -44.79
CA THR A 173 -6.70 -23.27 -44.73
C THR A 173 -5.26 -23.40 -44.22
N ILE A 174 -5.05 -24.63 -43.48
CA ILE A 174 -3.75 -24.75 -42.78
C ILE A 174 -2.91 -25.81 -43.51
N GLU A 175 -1.70 -25.46 -43.81
CA GLU A 175 -0.70 -26.45 -44.26
C GLU A 175 0.44 -26.57 -43.25
N ILE A 176 0.75 -27.92 -42.85
CA ILE A 176 1.74 -28.06 -41.75
C ILE A 176 3.12 -28.36 -42.37
N ILE A 177 4.01 -27.52 -42.06
CA ILE A 177 5.39 -27.81 -42.46
C ILE A 177 6.09 -28.58 -41.33
N GLN A 178 6.44 -29.83 -41.75
CA GLN A 178 6.90 -30.73 -40.66
C GLN A 178 8.43 -30.63 -40.51
N GLU A 179 8.80 -30.34 -39.30
CA GLU A 179 10.26 -30.25 -39.02
C GLU A 179 10.60 -31.19 -37.86
N GLU A 180 10.90 -32.56 -38.13
CA GLU A 180 11.08 -33.61 -37.11
C GLU A 180 12.55 -33.78 -36.75
N VAL A 181 13.35 -33.29 -37.67
CA VAL A 181 14.79 -33.56 -37.46
C VAL A 181 15.39 -32.47 -36.56
N ASP A 182 15.11 -31.23 -36.90
CA ASP A 182 15.78 -30.18 -36.09
C ASP A 182 14.78 -29.53 -35.12
N GLN A 183 13.41 -30.24 -35.32
CA GLN A 183 12.28 -29.94 -34.40
C GLN A 183 12.17 -28.43 -34.14
N TRP A 184 12.52 -27.89 -33.00
CA TRP A 184 12.26 -26.47 -32.73
C TRP A 184 13.29 -25.59 -33.45
N GLY A 185 14.43 -26.15 -33.94
CA GLY A 185 15.42 -25.52 -34.83
C GLY A 185 15.98 -24.23 -34.23
N GLU A 186 16.88 -23.49 -34.93
CA GLU A 186 17.50 -22.24 -34.42
C GLU A 186 17.60 -21.22 -35.56
N VAL A 187 17.70 -20.01 -35.18
CA VAL A 187 17.88 -18.91 -36.16
C VAL A 187 19.38 -18.60 -36.27
N TYR A 188 19.98 -18.57 -37.45
CA TYR A 188 21.42 -18.31 -37.66
C TYR A 188 21.79 -16.88 -37.26
N GLU A 189 22.94 -16.63 -37.04
CA GLU A 189 23.50 -15.37 -36.49
C GLU A 189 23.20 -14.19 -37.40
N ASN A 190 23.01 -14.47 -38.70
CA ASN A 190 22.68 -13.38 -39.65
C ASN A 190 21.22 -12.96 -39.56
N GLU A 191 20.45 -13.75 -38.65
CA GLU A 191 19.08 -13.43 -38.17
C GLU A 191 18.12 -13.30 -39.36
N THR A 192 18.49 -13.73 -40.50
CA THR A 192 17.59 -13.71 -41.67
C THR A 192 17.26 -15.14 -42.08
N ASP A 193 17.94 -16.13 -41.49
CA ASP A 193 17.72 -17.53 -41.91
C ASP A 193 17.95 -18.47 -40.72
N GLY A 194 17.39 -19.87 -40.79
CA GLY A 194 17.55 -20.76 -39.61
C GLY A 194 17.04 -22.17 -39.92
N VAL A 195 17.18 -23.07 -39.01
CA VAL A 195 16.73 -24.46 -39.24
C VAL A 195 15.66 -24.82 -38.20
N GLY A 196 14.84 -25.80 -38.37
CA GLY A 196 13.77 -26.21 -37.44
C GLY A 196 12.52 -25.33 -37.59
N ILE A 197 11.50 -25.62 -36.71
CA ILE A 197 10.19 -24.95 -36.95
C ILE A 197 10.32 -23.44 -36.71
N ILE A 198 11.30 -23.01 -35.95
CA ILE A 198 11.52 -21.57 -35.72
C ILE A 198 12.30 -20.99 -36.90
N GLY A 199 13.26 -21.72 -37.36
CA GLY A 199 14.01 -21.24 -38.55
C GLY A 199 13.10 -21.14 -39.79
N SER A 200 12.20 -22.05 -39.85
CA SER A 200 11.28 -22.05 -41.01
C SER A 200 10.40 -20.79 -41.02
N VAL A 201 10.12 -20.30 -39.82
CA VAL A 201 9.30 -19.07 -39.75
C VAL A 201 10.18 -17.84 -39.96
N VAL A 202 11.42 -17.85 -39.57
CA VAL A 202 12.33 -16.68 -39.71
C VAL A 202 12.78 -16.58 -41.18
N ALA A 203 12.90 -17.68 -41.80
CA ALA A 203 13.38 -17.64 -43.20
C ALA A 203 12.19 -17.50 -44.16
N ASP A 204 10.93 -17.27 -43.49
CA ASP A 204 9.68 -17.00 -44.22
C ASP A 204 9.23 -18.25 -45.00
N ARG A 205 9.75 -19.50 -44.56
CA ARG A 205 9.27 -20.76 -45.17
C ARG A 205 7.94 -21.20 -44.55
N ALA A 206 7.65 -20.66 -43.36
CA ALA A 206 6.35 -20.94 -42.72
C ALA A 206 5.81 -19.66 -42.07
N ASP A 207 4.40 -19.55 -41.96
CA ASP A 207 3.76 -18.32 -41.44
C ASP A 207 3.70 -18.33 -39.91
N MET A 208 3.65 -19.65 -39.46
CA MET A 208 3.61 -19.71 -37.97
C MET A 208 4.07 -21.10 -37.52
N ALA A 209 4.54 -21.15 -36.31
CA ALA A 209 5.06 -22.45 -35.82
C ALA A 209 4.35 -22.81 -34.51
N LEU A 210 4.05 -24.28 -34.29
CA LEU A 210 3.25 -24.70 -33.11
C LEU A 210 3.79 -26.03 -32.59
N ALA A 211 4.04 -26.22 -31.51
CA ALA A 211 4.47 -27.49 -30.87
C ALA A 211 5.11 -27.19 -29.52
N GLY A 212 4.19 -26.40 -28.72
CA GLY A 212 4.60 -26.10 -27.33
C GLY A 212 5.72 -25.05 -27.26
N LEU A 213 5.57 -23.99 -28.29
CA LEU A 213 6.62 -22.95 -28.38
C LEU A 213 6.33 -21.84 -27.36
N CYS A 214 7.29 -21.88 -26.62
CA CYS A 214 7.19 -20.90 -25.50
C CYS A 214 7.75 -19.54 -25.95
N SER A 215 7.27 -18.61 -25.53
CA SER A 215 7.68 -17.25 -25.95
C SER A 215 9.17 -17.00 -25.65
N TRP A 216 10.20 -17.50 -26.47
CA TRP A 216 11.66 -17.38 -26.29
C TRP A 216 12.15 -16.06 -26.91
N TYR A 217 12.95 -15.38 -26.12
CA TYR A 217 13.41 -13.99 -26.38
C TYR A 217 14.23 -13.94 -27.68
N GLU A 218 15.15 -15.02 -28.03
CA GLU A 218 15.96 -14.96 -29.27
C GLU A 218 15.09 -15.07 -30.52
N GLU A 219 14.05 -15.79 -30.34
CA GLU A 219 13.13 -15.93 -31.49
C GLU A 219 12.14 -14.75 -31.54
N TRP A 220 12.00 -14.10 -30.30
CA TRP A 220 11.15 -12.89 -30.26
C TRP A 220 11.81 -11.74 -31.03
N ARG A 221 13.22 -11.75 -31.07
CA ARG A 221 13.94 -10.64 -31.76
C ARG A 221 13.64 -10.66 -33.26
N VAL A 222 13.37 -11.90 -33.70
CA VAL A 222 13.23 -11.94 -35.18
C VAL A 222 11.84 -12.48 -35.53
N LEU A 223 10.94 -12.94 -34.51
CA LEU A 223 9.60 -13.48 -34.80
C LEU A 223 8.58 -12.84 -33.85
N ASP A 224 7.19 -13.02 -34.12
CA ASP A 224 6.12 -12.42 -33.31
C ASP A 224 5.36 -13.51 -32.55
N PHE A 225 4.80 -13.14 -31.23
CA PHE A 225 4.17 -14.21 -30.42
C PHE A 225 2.70 -13.87 -30.19
N SER A 226 1.79 -14.99 -30.11
CA SER A 226 0.36 -14.78 -29.73
C SER A 226 0.22 -14.67 -28.20
N ALA A 227 -1.04 -14.34 -27.51
CA ALA A 227 -1.35 -14.35 -26.06
C ALA A 227 -1.32 -15.78 -25.50
N SER A 228 -1.01 -15.76 -24.18
CA SER A 228 -0.67 -17.05 -23.53
C SER A 228 -1.94 -17.89 -23.30
N VAL A 229 -2.18 -19.01 -23.50
CA VAL A 229 -3.34 -19.94 -23.51
C VAL A 229 -3.49 -20.58 -22.13
N SER A 230 -3.08 -19.77 -20.30
CA SER A 230 -3.54 -20.53 -19.10
C SER A 230 -3.88 -19.55 -17.97
N LEU A 231 -5.27 -19.63 -16.77
CA LEU A 231 -5.89 -18.68 -15.82
C LEU A 231 -5.89 -19.31 -14.42
N PHE A 232 -5.47 -18.47 -13.03
CA PHE A 232 -6.20 -18.62 -11.75
C PHE A 232 -6.23 -17.28 -11.04
N GLU A 233 -7.57 -16.84 -10.22
CA GLU A 233 -7.97 -15.79 -9.26
C GLU A 233 -8.88 -16.39 -8.18
N SER A 234 -8.94 -15.91 -6.56
CA SER A 234 -9.38 -15.43 -5.24
C SER A 234 -10.82 -14.90 -5.28
N GLY A 235 -11.93 -15.28 -4.19
CA GLY A 235 -12.63 -14.61 -3.05
C GLY A 235 -14.14 -14.88 -3.11
N VAL A 236 -15.03 -15.53 -1.93
CA VAL A 236 -16.21 -15.01 -1.20
C VAL A 236 -16.61 -16.04 -0.14
N SER A 237 -16.84 -15.74 1.51
CA SER A 237 -17.76 -15.30 2.58
C SER A 237 -17.85 -16.38 3.66
N TRP A 238 -17.42 -16.34 5.11
CA TRP A 238 -16.90 -16.96 6.33
C TRP A 238 -17.93 -16.83 7.46
N LYS A 239 -19.34 -17.10 7.41
CA LYS A 239 -20.10 -17.20 8.68
C LYS A 239 -21.02 -18.41 8.65
N VAL A 240 -21.06 -19.40 7.89
CA VAL A 240 -21.70 -20.74 7.92
C VAL A 240 -20.60 -21.81 7.92
N ARG A 241 -19.31 -21.40 8.10
CA ARG A 241 -18.15 -22.33 8.08
C ARG A 241 -17.58 -22.47 9.49
N ARG A 242 -18.12 -21.62 10.44
CA ARG A 242 -17.43 -21.77 11.75
C ARG A 242 -18.13 -22.83 12.59
N VAL A 243 -19.43 -23.01 12.28
CA VAL A 243 -20.05 -24.12 13.05
C VAL A 243 -19.85 -25.43 12.29
N THR A 244 -19.91 -25.34 10.92
CA THR A 244 -19.48 -26.52 10.13
C THR A 244 -17.95 -26.65 10.11
N GLY A 245 -17.41 -25.41 10.41
CA GLY A 245 -15.91 -25.33 10.40
C GLY A 245 -15.32 -25.87 11.71
N TRP A 246 -16.13 -25.60 12.88
CA TRP A 246 -15.53 -26.13 14.13
C TRP A 246 -15.82 -27.63 14.25
N LEU A 247 -16.94 -28.10 13.61
CA LEU A 247 -17.26 -29.53 13.56
C LEU A 247 -16.42 -30.23 12.49
N LEU A 248 -16.12 -29.47 11.41
CA LEU A 248 -15.14 -29.94 10.41
C LEU A 248 -13.70 -29.78 10.92
N ILE A 249 -13.59 -28.70 11.82
CA ILE A 249 -12.22 -28.39 12.30
C ILE A 249 -11.86 -29.40 13.40
N LEU A 250 -12.90 -29.77 14.28
CA LEU A 250 -12.65 -30.83 15.27
C LEU A 250 -12.54 -32.18 14.55
N GLY A 251 -13.55 -32.44 13.49
CA GLY A 251 -13.37 -33.60 12.58
C GLY A 251 -12.07 -33.52 11.79
N SER A 252 -11.71 -32.30 11.30
CA SER A 252 -10.46 -32.06 10.57
C SER A 252 -9.24 -32.10 11.50
N ILE A 253 -9.43 -31.67 12.77
CA ILE A 253 -8.29 -31.65 13.70
C ILE A 253 -8.01 -33.09 14.16
N LEU A 254 -9.11 -33.92 14.36
CA LEU A 254 -8.95 -35.35 14.71
C LEU A 254 -8.50 -36.14 13.48
N SER A 255 -8.96 -35.77 12.10
CA SER A 255 -8.45 -36.35 10.85
C SER A 255 -7.03 -35.84 10.53
N CYS A 256 -6.80 -34.53 10.94
CA CYS A 256 -5.49 -33.88 10.65
C CYS A 256 -4.45 -34.34 11.67
N VAL A 257 -4.86 -34.58 13.05
CA VAL A 257 -3.90 -35.02 14.09
C VAL A 257 -3.53 -36.49 13.84
N TYR A 258 -4.41 -37.14 13.28
CA TYR A 258 -4.12 -38.55 12.96
C TYR A 258 -3.52 -38.66 11.56
N GLY A 259 -3.96 -37.80 10.44
CA GLY A 259 -3.32 -37.68 9.10
C GLY A 259 -1.89 -37.12 9.19
N VAL A 260 -1.70 -36.19 10.18
CA VAL A 260 -0.38 -35.53 10.36
C VAL A 260 0.53 -36.46 11.16
N GLY A 261 0.11 -37.37 12.11
CA GLY A 261 0.86 -38.45 12.81
C GLY A 261 1.25 -39.57 11.86
N LEU A 262 0.59 -39.83 10.72
CA LEU A 262 0.90 -40.89 9.73
C LEU A 262 1.78 -40.33 8.61
N ALA A 263 1.62 -38.83 8.16
CA ALA A 263 2.40 -38.12 7.12
C ALA A 263 3.76 -37.66 7.68
N ALA A 264 3.98 -37.44 9.01
CA ALA A 264 5.23 -37.04 9.70
C ALA A 264 6.12 -38.27 9.95
N THR A 265 5.64 -39.43 10.03
CA THR A 265 6.43 -40.66 10.17
C THR A 265 6.90 -41.16 8.80
N PHE A 266 6.47 -40.47 7.52
CA PHE A 266 6.86 -41.06 6.21
C PHE A 266 7.50 -39.97 5.36
N THR A 267 8.05 -38.70 5.79
CA THR A 267 8.59 -37.89 4.68
C THR A 267 9.26 -36.65 5.23
N VAL A 268 10.53 -36.47 5.97
CA VAL A 268 11.29 -35.38 5.33
C VAL A 268 12.61 -35.20 6.08
N PRO A 269 13.87 -34.95 5.17
CA PRO A 269 15.30 -34.58 5.26
C PRO A 269 15.48 -33.06 5.31
N THR A 270 16.84 -32.47 5.97
CA THR A 270 17.52 -31.24 6.44
C THR A 270 17.93 -30.36 5.25
N TYR A 271 17.56 -28.72 5.17
CA TYR A 271 17.95 -27.77 4.11
C TYR A 271 18.96 -26.76 4.66
N GLU A 272 20.39 -26.24 3.96
CA GLU A 272 21.41 -25.18 3.89
C GLU A 272 20.78 -23.78 3.91
N PRO A 273 21.68 -22.53 4.62
CA PRO A 273 21.26 -21.14 4.81
C PRO A 273 21.14 -20.39 3.47
N SER A 274 20.20 -19.33 3.24
CA SER A 274 19.80 -18.70 1.95
C SER A 274 20.76 -17.57 1.57
N ILE A 275 21.09 -17.11 0.28
CA ILE A 275 21.93 -16.06 -0.31
C ILE A 275 21.07 -14.81 -0.54
N ASP A 276 21.34 -13.48 0.25
CA ASP A 276 20.37 -12.36 0.29
C ASP A 276 21.05 -11.05 -0.08
N THR A 277 22.49 -10.93 -0.07
CA THR A 277 23.14 -9.63 -0.38
C THR A 277 24.23 -9.84 -1.43
N ILE A 278 24.65 -8.56 -2.10
CA ILE A 278 25.73 -8.64 -3.13
C ILE A 278 27.01 -9.19 -2.49
N GLN A 279 27.23 -8.94 -1.22
CA GLN A 279 28.41 -9.47 -0.51
C GLN A 279 28.34 -11.00 -0.37
N ASP A 280 27.11 -11.65 -0.14
CA ASP A 280 26.89 -13.12 0.00
C ASP A 280 27.23 -13.84 -1.31
N ILE A 281 26.92 -13.12 -2.40
CA ILE A 281 27.23 -13.74 -3.71
C ILE A 281 28.74 -13.67 -3.97
N VAL A 282 29.37 -12.56 -3.58
CA VAL A 282 30.83 -12.43 -3.83
C VAL A 282 31.59 -13.36 -2.88
N ASP A 283 31.16 -13.55 -1.58
CA ASP A 283 31.87 -14.37 -0.57
C ASP A 283 31.78 -15.86 -0.93
N ARG A 284 30.68 -16.30 -1.67
CA ARG A 284 30.47 -17.74 -1.96
C ARG A 284 30.92 -18.05 -3.40
N ARG A 285 31.50 -16.97 -3.92
CA ARG A 285 32.03 -17.06 -5.29
C ARG A 285 30.98 -17.65 -6.25
N MET A 286 29.75 -17.20 -5.93
CA MET A 286 28.65 -17.73 -6.74
C MET A 286 28.60 -17.02 -8.11
N ILE A 287 28.54 -17.83 -9.06
CA ILE A 287 28.50 -17.26 -10.43
C ILE A 287 27.05 -16.88 -10.77
N TRP A 288 27.01 -15.52 -11.34
CA TRP A 288 25.63 -15.16 -11.73
C TRP A 288 25.63 -14.64 -13.17
N GLY A 289 24.50 -14.96 -13.70
CA GLY A 289 24.63 -14.72 -15.14
C GLY A 289 23.27 -14.38 -15.76
N ALA A 290 23.33 -13.72 -16.79
CA ALA A 290 22.12 -13.34 -17.54
C ALA A 290 22.38 -13.52 -19.04
N THR A 291 21.44 -13.30 -19.74
CA THR A 291 21.49 -13.71 -21.17
C THR A 291 22.29 -12.69 -21.98
N HIS A 292 22.59 -11.53 -21.30
CA HIS A 292 23.37 -10.53 -22.07
C HIS A 292 24.20 -9.68 -21.09
N ASP A 293 25.38 -9.15 -21.64
CA ASP A 293 26.25 -8.35 -20.74
C ASP A 293 25.67 -6.97 -20.48
N ALA A 294 24.43 -6.83 -21.11
CA ALA A 294 23.81 -5.51 -20.91
C ALA A 294 23.46 -5.32 -19.42
N TRP A 295 23.43 -6.42 -18.75
CA TRP A 295 23.04 -6.36 -17.32
C TRP A 295 24.17 -5.74 -16.48
N ILE A 296 25.36 -5.56 -17.21
CA ILE A 296 26.43 -4.99 -16.38
C ILE A 296 26.93 -3.67 -17.01
N PHE A 297 26.25 -3.15 -18.06
CA PHE A 297 26.75 -1.96 -18.79
C PHE A 297 26.83 -0.75 -17.86
N SER A 298 25.88 -0.77 -16.91
CA SER A 298 25.87 0.42 -16.02
C SER A 298 26.79 0.21 -14.82
N LEU A 299 27.31 -1.08 -14.71
CA LEU A 299 28.15 -1.39 -13.54
C LEU A 299 29.62 -1.48 -13.94
N THR A 300 29.92 -1.55 -15.28
CA THR A 300 31.27 -1.87 -15.81
C THR A 300 32.19 -0.66 -15.65
N SER A 301 31.61 0.59 -15.50
CA SER A 301 32.49 1.78 -15.40
C SER A 301 32.55 2.27 -13.95
N SER A 302 32.02 1.32 -13.00
CA SER A 302 31.98 1.76 -11.60
C SER A 302 33.37 1.63 -10.97
N THR A 303 33.79 2.55 -10.00
CA THR A 303 35.16 2.54 -9.39
C THR A 303 35.10 1.87 -8.01
N GLU A 304 33.81 1.30 -7.62
CA GLU A 304 33.67 0.66 -6.30
C GLU A 304 34.17 -0.80 -6.38
N PRO A 305 35.05 -1.21 -5.43
CA PRO A 305 35.77 -2.49 -5.51
C PRO A 305 34.80 -3.68 -5.40
N LEU A 306 33.77 -3.62 -4.64
CA LEU A 306 32.79 -4.70 -4.48
C LEU A 306 31.96 -4.90 -5.76
N VAL A 307 31.64 -3.88 -6.52
CA VAL A 307 30.85 -3.97 -7.77
C VAL A 307 31.74 -4.48 -8.91
N LYS A 308 33.08 -4.13 -8.77
CA LYS A 308 34.01 -4.64 -9.79
C LYS A 308 34.18 -6.17 -9.66
N GLN A 309 34.10 -6.60 -8.34
CA GLN A 309 34.23 -8.06 -8.10
C GLN A 309 32.93 -8.78 -8.47
N LEU A 310 31.87 -8.21 -8.22
CA LEU A 310 30.58 -8.78 -8.65
C LEU A 310 30.51 -8.89 -10.18
N VAL A 311 31.03 -7.82 -10.92
CA VAL A 311 30.97 -7.84 -12.40
C VAL A 311 31.92 -8.92 -12.93
N SER A 312 33.02 -9.12 -12.10
CA SER A 312 33.98 -10.13 -12.58
C SER A 312 33.40 -11.54 -12.45
N GLN A 313 32.31 -11.78 -11.56
CA GLN A 313 31.71 -13.12 -11.34
C GLN A 313 30.49 -13.32 -12.26
N PHE A 314 30.28 -12.28 -13.24
CA PHE A 314 29.13 -12.36 -14.15
C PHE A 314 29.55 -13.10 -15.42
N ARG A 315 28.73 -14.01 -15.67
CA ARG A 315 28.97 -14.71 -16.95
C ARG A 315 27.71 -14.66 -17.82
N THR A 316 27.99 -14.51 -19.00
CA THR A 316 26.81 -14.47 -19.90
C THR A 316 26.57 -15.86 -20.48
N TYR A 317 25.45 -16.31 -20.17
CA TYR A 317 25.07 -17.67 -20.63
C TYR A 317 23.92 -17.56 -21.63
N SER A 318 23.84 -18.33 -22.43
CA SER A 318 22.70 -18.37 -23.37
C SER A 318 21.40 -18.77 -22.64
N PHE A 319 20.37 -18.28 -23.02
CA PHE A 319 19.05 -18.50 -22.38
C PHE A 319 18.85 -19.99 -22.05
N ASP A 320 19.33 -20.94 -23.10
CA ASP A 320 19.16 -22.40 -22.86
C ASP A 320 20.13 -22.89 -21.78
N GLU A 321 21.35 -22.31 -21.75
CA GLU A 321 22.32 -22.65 -20.68
C GLU A 321 21.83 -22.16 -19.31
N LEU A 322 21.33 -20.92 -19.14
CA LEU A 322 20.84 -20.36 -17.87
C LEU A 322 19.55 -21.08 -17.43
N LYS A 323 18.74 -21.56 -18.50
CA LYS A 323 17.54 -22.34 -18.16
C LYS A 323 17.94 -23.71 -17.60
N ALA A 324 18.95 -24.32 -18.31
CA ALA A 324 19.46 -25.60 -17.78
C ALA A 324 20.11 -25.41 -16.40
N LEU A 325 20.83 -24.34 -16.23
CA LEU A 325 21.50 -24.04 -14.95
C LEU A 325 20.49 -23.63 -13.87
N SER A 326 19.30 -23.13 -14.30
CA SER A 326 18.30 -22.68 -13.32
C SER A 326 17.74 -23.85 -12.51
N PHE A 327 18.05 -25.17 -12.96
CA PHE A 327 17.55 -26.33 -12.21
C PHE A 327 18.68 -26.99 -11.42
N THR A 328 19.91 -26.52 -11.54
CA THR A 328 21.12 -27.19 -11.00
C THR A 328 21.54 -26.53 -9.67
N ARG A 329 20.97 -25.33 -9.22
CA ARG A 329 21.20 -24.54 -7.99
C ARG A 329 22.64 -24.04 -7.92
N SER A 330 23.34 -24.02 -8.98
CA SER A 330 24.80 -23.80 -8.93
C SER A 330 25.14 -22.37 -9.36
N ILE A 331 24.05 -21.63 -9.82
CA ILE A 331 24.40 -20.25 -10.22
C ILE A 331 23.22 -19.33 -9.85
N ALA A 332 23.49 -17.94 -9.76
CA ALA A 332 22.40 -16.98 -9.49
C ALA A 332 21.99 -16.27 -10.79
N PHE A 333 20.65 -15.80 -10.68
CA PHE A 333 20.16 -15.21 -11.96
C PHE A 333 19.69 -13.77 -11.69
N GLY A 334 19.98 -12.87 -12.66
CA GLY A 334 19.57 -11.44 -12.54
C GLY A 334 18.13 -11.24 -13.00
N ILE A 335 17.27 -10.60 -12.18
CA ILE A 335 15.89 -10.25 -12.59
C ILE A 335 15.67 -8.76 -12.32
N GLU A 336 14.64 -8.04 -13.01
CA GLU A 336 14.41 -6.58 -12.85
C GLU A 336 13.06 -6.34 -12.16
N LYS A 337 13.16 -5.49 -11.28
CA LYS A 337 11.91 -5.11 -10.60
C LYS A 337 11.35 -3.81 -11.23
N LEU A 338 10.03 -3.88 -11.68
CA LEU A 338 9.43 -2.72 -12.39
C LEU A 338 8.71 -1.79 -11.40
N PRO A 339 8.36 -0.49 -11.75
CA PRO A 339 7.86 0.59 -10.88
C PRO A 339 6.48 0.27 -10.29
N ALA A 340 5.59 -0.55 -10.96
CA ALA A 340 4.27 -0.92 -10.37
C ALA A 340 4.39 -2.20 -9.54
N GLY A 341 5.81 -2.74 -9.23
CA GLY A 341 6.00 -3.80 -8.21
C GLY A 341 6.04 -5.19 -8.87
N ASN A 342 5.93 -5.29 -10.36
CA ASN A 342 6.09 -6.58 -11.07
C ASN A 342 7.56 -6.80 -11.46
N PHE A 343 8.01 -8.07 -11.40
CA PHE A 343 9.42 -8.38 -11.75
C PHE A 343 9.54 -8.76 -13.23
N ALA A 344 10.45 -8.11 -13.85
CA ALA A 344 10.76 -8.60 -15.22
C ALA A 344 11.63 -9.86 -15.18
N ILE A 345 11.08 -11.02 -14.99
CA ILE A 345 11.78 -12.31 -14.83
C ILE A 345 11.85 -12.98 -16.21
N GLN A 346 12.95 -13.24 -16.52
CA GLN A 346 13.13 -13.78 -17.89
C GLN A 346 12.68 -15.25 -17.96
N GLU A 347 12.25 -15.69 -18.97
CA GLU A 347 11.46 -16.94 -19.14
C GLU A 347 12.32 -18.18 -18.92
N TYR A 348 13.80 -17.84 -18.81
CA TYR A 348 14.65 -19.02 -18.49
C TYR A 348 14.53 -19.38 -17.00
N LEU A 349 14.04 -18.54 -16.06
CA LEU A 349 13.63 -18.94 -14.69
C LEU A 349 12.17 -19.41 -14.70
N THR A 350 11.93 -20.61 -15.13
CA THR A 350 10.57 -21.16 -15.28
C THR A 350 9.90 -21.35 -13.92
N LYS A 351 8.61 -21.50 -13.91
CA LYS A 351 7.81 -21.68 -12.67
C LYS A 351 8.37 -22.83 -11.82
N GLU A 352 8.86 -23.89 -12.57
CA GLU A 352 9.41 -25.06 -11.84
C GLU A 352 10.80 -24.75 -11.29
N ALA A 353 11.52 -23.94 -12.00
CA ALA A 353 12.90 -23.60 -11.57
C ALA A 353 12.89 -22.59 -10.43
N VAL A 354 11.87 -21.69 -10.43
CA VAL A 354 11.86 -20.59 -9.43
C VAL A 354 11.34 -21.13 -8.09
N LEU A 355 10.68 -22.48 -8.14
CA LEU A 355 10.14 -23.08 -6.90
C LEU A 355 11.28 -23.48 -5.95
N ASP A 356 12.48 -23.61 -6.55
CA ASP A 356 13.62 -24.00 -5.69
C ASP A 356 14.64 -22.86 -5.60
N MET A 357 14.18 -21.68 -5.86
CA MET A 357 15.07 -20.51 -5.87
C MET A 357 14.47 -19.41 -4.98
N MET A 358 15.38 -18.60 -4.53
CA MET A 358 14.89 -17.50 -3.66
C MET A 358 15.45 -16.16 -4.17
N VAL A 359 14.45 -15.18 -4.15
CA VAL A 359 14.91 -13.86 -4.63
C VAL A 359 15.70 -13.16 -3.53
N MET A 360 16.77 -12.50 -3.97
CA MET A 360 17.59 -11.79 -2.97
C MET A 360 16.84 -10.56 -2.42
N LEU A 361 17.28 -10.07 -1.25
CA LEU A 361 16.59 -8.91 -0.64
C LEU A 361 17.19 -7.60 -1.14
N GLU A 362 18.52 -7.68 -1.51
CA GLU A 362 19.17 -6.44 -1.97
C GLU A 362 19.27 -6.45 -3.50
N ASP A 363 18.91 -5.11 -4.20
CA ASP A 363 19.04 -5.02 -5.68
C ASP A 363 20.48 -4.65 -6.06
N PHE A 364 20.88 -5.16 -7.26
CA PHE A 364 22.24 -4.85 -7.77
C PHE A 364 22.34 -3.38 -8.17
N TYR A 365 21.29 -2.61 -8.78
CA TYR A 365 21.25 -1.18 -9.14
C TYR A 365 19.89 -0.86 -9.75
N HIS A 366 19.55 0.63 -9.88
CA HIS A 366 18.30 1.05 -10.56
C HIS A 366 18.64 1.96 -11.74
N GLU A 367 17.73 1.77 -12.76
CA GLU A 367 17.93 2.66 -13.93
C GLU A 367 16.56 3.02 -14.54
N GLN A 368 16.61 4.29 -15.28
CA GLN A 368 15.34 4.69 -15.91
C GLN A 368 15.27 4.19 -17.36
N VAL A 369 13.98 3.72 -17.70
CA VAL A 369 13.82 3.21 -19.09
C VAL A 369 13.41 4.38 -20.00
N VAL A 370 14.21 4.69 -20.95
CA VAL A 370 13.92 5.87 -21.80
C VAL A 370 13.64 5.37 -23.22
N ILE A 371 12.72 6.16 -23.90
CA ILE A 371 12.50 5.86 -25.33
C ILE A 371 13.57 6.60 -26.16
N MET A 372 14.49 5.90 -26.63
CA MET A 372 15.67 6.47 -27.31
C MET A 372 15.34 6.75 -28.79
N MET A 373 15.47 7.98 -29.09
CA MET A 373 15.14 8.37 -30.48
C MET A 373 16.39 8.90 -31.17
N ARG A 374 16.29 8.92 -32.43
CA ARG A 374 17.44 9.41 -33.25
C ARG A 374 17.88 10.81 -32.80
N LYS A 375 19.12 11.12 -32.60
CA LYS A 375 19.68 12.41 -32.15
C LYS A 375 19.12 13.57 -32.99
N SER A 376 18.45 14.53 -32.24
CA SER A 376 17.83 15.79 -32.74
C SER A 376 16.52 15.50 -33.47
N SER A 377 15.91 14.34 -32.99
CA SER A 377 14.58 13.98 -33.52
C SER A 377 13.54 15.07 -33.19
N PRO A 378 12.96 15.56 -34.28
CA PRO A 378 12.00 16.64 -34.04
C PRO A 378 10.81 16.16 -33.19
N TYR A 379 10.82 14.66 -32.85
CA TYR A 379 9.70 14.09 -32.07
C TYR A 379 10.05 14.03 -30.58
N THR A 380 11.37 14.40 -30.35
CA THR A 380 11.86 14.17 -28.99
C THR A 380 11.08 15.03 -27.98
N GLU A 381 10.71 16.29 -28.42
CA GLU A 381 10.03 17.18 -27.47
C GLU A 381 8.54 16.82 -27.34
N LYS A 382 7.91 16.36 -28.45
CA LYS A 382 6.47 16.00 -28.38
C LYS A 382 6.28 14.62 -27.74
N ILE A 383 7.22 13.71 -27.80
CA ILE A 383 7.14 12.38 -27.18
C ILE A 383 7.50 12.49 -25.69
N SER A 384 8.47 13.47 -25.42
CA SER A 384 8.78 13.70 -23.98
C SER A 384 7.59 14.30 -23.24
N GLN A 385 6.79 15.16 -23.95
CA GLN A 385 5.60 15.78 -23.32
C GLN A 385 4.46 14.76 -23.19
N LEU A 386 4.36 13.83 -24.18
CA LEU A 386 3.35 12.76 -24.09
C LEU A 386 3.72 11.76 -22.99
N VAL A 387 4.94 11.35 -22.88
CA VAL A 387 5.37 10.42 -21.81
C VAL A 387 5.16 11.05 -20.44
N GLY A 388 5.42 12.47 -20.35
CA GLY A 388 5.16 13.18 -19.08
C GLY A 388 3.68 13.17 -18.70
N ARG A 389 2.81 13.29 -19.72
CA ARG A 389 1.35 13.31 -19.44
C ARG A 389 0.85 11.89 -19.11
N LEU A 390 1.46 10.86 -19.72
CA LEU A 390 1.09 9.46 -19.43
C LEU A 390 1.59 9.05 -18.04
N HIS A 391 2.68 9.58 -17.63
CA HIS A 391 3.15 9.31 -16.25
C HIS A 391 2.27 10.02 -15.22
N GLN A 392 1.85 11.36 -15.57
CA GLN A 392 1.05 12.15 -14.60
C GLN A 392 -0.38 11.57 -14.49
N SER A 393 -0.76 10.88 -15.55
CA SER A 393 -2.13 10.32 -15.53
C SER A 393 -2.16 8.95 -14.88
N GLY A 394 -0.87 8.36 -14.55
CA GLY A 394 -0.78 7.07 -13.84
C GLY A 394 -1.09 5.89 -14.78
N LEU A 395 -1.24 6.21 -15.97
CA LEU A 395 -1.68 5.19 -16.95
C LEU A 395 -0.55 4.20 -17.24
N LEU A 396 0.70 4.66 -16.95
CA LEU A 396 1.83 3.77 -17.25
C LEU A 396 1.97 2.70 -16.16
N LEU A 397 1.54 3.04 -14.87
CA LEU A 397 1.56 2.02 -13.81
C LEU A 397 0.40 1.03 -13.98
N ALA A 398 -0.74 1.58 -14.45
CA ALA A 398 -1.91 0.71 -14.69
C ALA A 398 -1.67 -0.21 -15.91
N TRP A 399 -0.90 0.37 -16.95
CA TRP A 399 -0.66 -0.45 -18.16
C TRP A 399 0.43 -1.48 -17.88
N GLU A 400 1.39 -0.99 -16.86
CA GLU A 400 2.41 -1.98 -16.47
C GLU A 400 1.78 -3.19 -15.76
N THR A 401 0.89 -2.91 -14.81
CA THR A 401 0.23 -4.01 -14.07
C THR A 401 -0.68 -4.82 -15.02
N GLN A 402 -1.26 -4.11 -16.04
CA GLN A 402 -2.15 -4.82 -16.98
C GLN A 402 -1.34 -5.67 -17.95
N VAL A 403 -0.08 -4.99 -18.19
CA VAL A 403 0.77 -5.69 -19.16
C VAL A 403 1.48 -6.85 -18.45
N ALA A 404 1.88 -6.60 -17.10
CA ALA A 404 2.52 -7.67 -16.34
C ALA A 404 1.52 -8.81 -16.09
N LEU A 405 0.14 -8.52 -15.86
CA LEU A 405 -0.90 -9.53 -15.60
C LEU A 405 -1.26 -10.26 -16.90
N LYS A 406 -0.99 -9.36 -17.99
CA LYS A 406 -1.45 -9.93 -19.27
C LYS A 406 -0.32 -10.74 -19.93
N HIS A 407 0.99 -10.24 -19.48
CA HIS A 407 2.02 -10.83 -20.37
C HIS A 407 3.11 -11.48 -19.51
N LEU A 408 3.22 -11.13 -18.20
CA LEU A 408 4.18 -11.88 -17.37
C LEU A 408 3.46 -13.02 -16.63
N ASN A 409 4.23 -14.19 -16.51
CA ASN A 409 3.61 -15.35 -15.83
C ASN A 409 3.32 -15.03 -14.35
N TYR A 410 1.96 -14.76 -14.14
CA TYR A 410 1.55 -14.25 -12.81
C TYR A 410 1.94 -15.25 -11.71
N LYS A 411 1.99 -16.64 -12.07
CA LYS A 411 2.39 -17.67 -11.07
C LYS A 411 3.89 -17.58 -10.77
N VAL A 412 4.72 -17.34 -11.72
CA VAL A 412 6.17 -17.16 -11.49
C VAL A 412 6.41 -15.82 -10.79
N GLN A 413 5.63 -14.76 -11.20
CA GLN A 413 5.71 -13.45 -10.50
C GLN A 413 5.32 -13.58 -9.03
N LEU A 414 4.25 -14.53 -8.83
CA LEU A 414 3.77 -14.74 -7.45
C LEU A 414 4.74 -15.63 -6.69
N GLU A 415 5.41 -16.63 -7.41
CA GLU A 415 6.36 -17.56 -6.76
C GLU A 415 7.67 -16.84 -6.42
N VAL A 416 8.11 -16.09 -7.30
CA VAL A 416 9.31 -15.27 -7.01
C VAL A 416 9.00 -14.28 -5.88
N ARG A 417 7.64 -13.77 -5.89
CA ARG A 417 7.26 -12.82 -4.81
C ARG A 417 7.11 -13.55 -3.48
N LEU A 418 6.76 -15.01 -3.51
CA LEU A 418 6.45 -15.73 -2.26
C LEU A 418 7.53 -16.76 -1.96
N SER A 419 8.63 -16.85 -2.76
CA SER A 419 9.70 -17.88 -2.74
C SER A 419 10.34 -17.96 -1.35
N ARG A 420 10.10 -17.40 -0.27
CA ARG A 420 10.74 -17.49 1.06
C ARG A 420 9.73 -17.98 2.09
N LEU A 421 8.51 -18.46 1.69
CA LEU A 421 7.43 -18.78 2.66
C LEU A 421 7.23 -20.29 2.71
N LYS A 422 8.19 -21.52 1.96
CA LYS A 422 7.82 -22.94 1.73
C LYS A 422 8.87 -23.86 2.36
N ASN A 423 9.58 -24.15 3.59
CA ASN A 423 10.32 -25.35 4.05
C ASN A 423 9.88 -25.73 5.46
N GLY A 424 9.07 -27.05 5.76
CA GLY A 424 9.72 -28.12 6.58
C GLY A 424 8.78 -29.31 6.75
N GLY A 425 8.78 -30.49 5.94
CA GLY A 425 8.37 -31.70 6.71
C GLY A 425 9.29 -32.89 6.39
N VAL A 426 9.80 -34.01 7.45
CA VAL A 426 10.05 -35.44 7.20
C VAL A 426 8.96 -36.28 7.82
N MET A 427 8.56 -37.72 7.18
CA MET A 427 7.75 -38.84 6.69
C MET A 427 7.85 -40.01 7.69
N LYS A 428 6.48 -41.08 7.74
CA LYS A 428 6.29 -42.52 7.63
C LYS A 428 4.78 -42.81 7.55
N ALA A 429 4.01 -44.01 6.55
CA ALA A 429 2.64 -44.47 6.91
C ALA A 429 2.56 -45.97 6.72
N LEU A 430 1.57 -47.04 7.37
CA LEU A 430 0.51 -47.12 8.40
C LEU A 430 -0.14 -48.50 8.35
N ASN A 431 -0.04 -49.62 9.57
CA ASN A 431 -0.70 -50.88 9.93
C ASN A 431 -1.95 -50.64 10.79
N ALA A 432 -3.02 -51.44 10.65
CA ALA A 432 -4.34 -51.43 11.34
C ALA A 432 -4.16 -51.26 12.85
N SER A 433 -3.07 -51.43 13.34
CA SER A 433 -2.79 -51.06 14.75
C SER A 433 -2.68 -49.54 14.92
N ASN A 434 -2.63 -48.97 13.84
CA ASN A 434 -2.47 -47.50 13.89
C ASN A 434 -3.83 -46.80 13.90
N VAL A 435 -5.08 -47.61 13.78
CA VAL A 435 -6.37 -46.89 13.65
C VAL A 435 -7.31 -47.41 14.74
N VAL A 436 -6.83 -48.17 15.76
CA VAL A 436 -7.64 -48.76 16.85
C VAL A 436 -8.06 -47.64 17.82
N GLY A 437 -7.44 -46.62 17.89
CA GLY A 437 -7.70 -45.43 18.73
C GLY A 437 -8.97 -44.68 18.30
N ILE A 438 -9.40 -44.89 16.99
CA ILE A 438 -10.59 -44.18 16.47
C ILE A 438 -11.87 -44.89 16.95
N TYR A 439 -11.72 -46.14 17.21
CA TYR A 439 -12.91 -46.92 17.62
C TYR A 439 -13.12 -46.80 19.14
N MET A 440 -12.19 -46.38 19.86
CA MET A 440 -12.30 -46.23 21.33
C MET A 440 -12.76 -44.82 21.70
N MET A 441 -12.38 -43.87 20.96
CA MET A 441 -12.80 -42.46 21.17
C MET A 441 -14.27 -42.27 20.80
N TYR A 442 -14.71 -43.03 19.84
CA TYR A 442 -16.14 -42.97 19.46
C TYR A 442 -17.02 -43.60 20.55
N LEU A 443 -16.55 -44.53 21.20
CA LEU A 443 -17.32 -45.20 22.26
C LEU A 443 -17.33 -44.36 23.55
N ILE A 444 -16.30 -43.58 23.79
CA ILE A 444 -16.19 -42.74 25.00
C ILE A 444 -17.05 -41.48 24.81
N GLY A 445 -17.11 -41.01 23.60
CA GLY A 445 -17.91 -39.80 23.32
C GLY A 445 -19.41 -40.08 23.45
N VAL A 446 -19.76 -41.25 23.07
CA VAL A 446 -21.20 -41.58 23.12
C VAL A 446 -21.62 -41.85 24.57
N VAL A 447 -20.69 -42.22 25.33
CA VAL A 447 -21.02 -42.53 26.74
C VAL A 447 -20.99 -41.23 27.58
N LEU A 448 -20.15 -40.23 27.33
CA LEU A 448 -20.02 -38.95 28.05
C LEU A 448 -21.17 -38.01 27.69
N SER A 449 -21.63 -38.14 26.48
CA SER A 449 -22.73 -37.25 26.07
C SER A 449 -24.07 -37.71 26.65
N THR A 450 -24.16 -38.99 26.77
CA THR A 450 -25.41 -39.52 27.36
C THR A 450 -25.43 -39.31 28.88
N SER A 451 -24.28 -39.22 29.52
CA SER A 451 -24.15 -39.02 30.99
C SER A 451 -24.31 -37.53 31.34
N ILE A 452 -23.88 -36.59 30.55
CA ILE A 452 -24.01 -35.13 30.79
C ILE A 452 -25.45 -34.69 30.53
N PHE A 453 -26.13 -35.37 29.62
CA PHE A 453 -27.54 -35.04 29.31
C PHE A 453 -28.46 -35.50 30.44
N ILE A 454 -28.09 -36.59 31.02
CA ILE A 454 -28.92 -37.08 32.15
C ILE A 454 -28.60 -36.28 33.42
N GLY A 455 -27.32 -35.75 33.55
CA GLY A 455 -26.86 -34.90 34.67
C GLY A 455 -27.45 -33.48 34.58
N GLU A 456 -27.68 -32.95 33.46
CA GLU A 456 -28.26 -31.60 33.25
C GLU A 456 -29.78 -31.62 33.50
N HIS A 457 -30.37 -32.81 33.24
CA HIS A 457 -31.83 -32.92 33.44
C HIS A 457 -32.17 -33.10 34.93
N ILE A 458 -31.22 -33.59 35.69
CA ILE A 458 -31.46 -33.85 37.13
C ILE A 458 -31.07 -32.61 37.94
N LEU A 459 -30.07 -31.72 37.46
CA LEU A 459 -29.60 -30.50 38.17
C LEU A 459 -30.53 -29.32 37.86
N HIS A 460 -31.26 -29.39 36.73
CA HIS A 460 -32.24 -28.34 36.34
C HIS A 460 -33.56 -28.54 37.09
N HIS A 461 -33.86 -29.76 37.61
CA HIS A 461 -35.13 -29.97 38.36
C HIS A 461 -34.92 -29.81 39.86
N ARG A 462 -33.59 -29.64 40.35
CA ARG A 462 -33.31 -29.50 41.80
C ARG A 462 -32.96 -28.05 42.14
N LYS A 463 -32.90 -27.03 41.13
CA LYS A 463 -32.50 -25.62 41.40
C LYS A 463 -33.70 -24.70 41.17
N ILE A 464 -35.08 -25.19 40.97
CA ILE A 464 -36.27 -24.31 40.79
C ILE A 464 -37.16 -24.46 42.03
N ARG A 465 -36.60 -24.91 43.32
CA ARG A 465 -37.46 -24.77 44.53
C ARG A 465 -36.68 -24.04 45.62
N LYS A 466 -36.33 -22.78 45.49
CA LYS A 466 -36.32 -21.84 46.65
C LYS A 466 -35.97 -20.44 46.13
N GLU A 467 -36.99 -19.64 45.85
CA GLU A 467 -37.57 -18.28 45.88
C GLU A 467 -36.49 -17.21 45.76
N PRO A 468 -36.91 -16.04 45.16
CA PRO A 468 -36.77 -14.85 44.30
C PRO A 468 -36.50 -13.59 45.13
N PHE A 469 -35.25 -12.97 44.85
CA PHE A 469 -35.12 -11.59 45.39
C PHE A 469 -34.82 -10.63 44.24
N LEU A 470 -35.83 -10.02 43.65
CA LEU A 470 -36.10 -8.61 43.28
C LEU A 470 -35.32 -7.64 44.18
N LEU A 471 -34.18 -6.97 43.61
CA LEU A 471 -33.79 -5.64 44.19
C LEU A 471 -33.63 -4.63 43.05
N THR A 472 -34.68 -3.82 42.83
CA THR A 472 -34.73 -2.34 42.83
C THR A 472 -34.05 -1.77 44.08
N THR A 473 -32.77 -1.05 43.92
CA THR A 473 -32.41 0.22 44.61
C THR A 473 -30.96 0.58 44.29
N SER A 474 -30.68 1.49 43.34
CA SER A 474 -29.73 2.63 43.41
C SER A 474 -28.75 2.47 44.57
N ALA A 475 -27.82 1.47 44.59
CA ALA A 475 -26.78 1.40 45.66
C ALA A 475 -25.60 2.31 45.31
N GLU A 476 -25.42 3.47 46.01
CA GLU A 476 -24.22 4.32 46.22
C GLU A 476 -22.94 3.59 45.81
N PHE A 477 -22.06 4.25 44.80
CA PHE A 477 -20.76 3.71 44.34
C PHE A 477 -19.86 3.34 45.53
N VAL A 478 -19.40 2.14 45.56
CA VAL A 478 -18.54 1.67 46.68
C VAL A 478 -17.08 1.64 46.20
N TRP A 479 -16.22 2.34 47.04
CA TRP A 479 -14.79 2.33 46.69
C TRP A 479 -14.14 1.02 47.15
N LYS A 480 -13.90 0.22 46.15
CA LYS A 480 -13.20 -1.08 46.34
C LYS A 480 -12.51 -1.48 45.04
N HIS A 481 -11.71 -2.58 45.16
CA HIS A 481 -11.10 -3.07 43.90
C HIS A 481 -12.09 -3.94 43.13
N HIS A 482 -12.59 -3.35 41.94
CA HIS A 482 -13.62 -4.06 41.15
C HIS A 482 -12.95 -5.07 40.20
N ASN A 483 -13.43 -6.39 40.30
CA ASN A 483 -12.82 -7.40 39.41
C ASN A 483 -13.35 -7.30 37.99
N ASN A 484 -12.90 -8.23 37.07
CA ASN A 484 -13.19 -8.09 35.63
C ASN A 484 -14.67 -8.36 35.34
N GLU A 485 -15.38 -8.93 36.40
CA GLU A 485 -16.83 -9.16 36.18
C GLU A 485 -17.67 -7.99 36.73
N GLU A 486 -17.11 -7.35 37.72
CA GLU A 486 -17.88 -6.27 38.35
C GLU A 486 -17.72 -4.97 37.56
N LEU A 487 -16.57 -4.78 36.90
CA LEU A 487 -16.28 -3.51 36.22
C LEU A 487 -17.36 -3.19 35.18
N PRO A 488 -17.70 -4.10 34.24
CA PRO A 488 -18.74 -3.75 33.26
C PRO A 488 -20.10 -3.52 33.94
N VAL A 489 -20.34 -4.19 35.05
CA VAL A 489 -21.62 -3.99 35.77
C VAL A 489 -21.69 -2.55 36.28
N VAL A 490 -20.54 -2.06 36.78
CA VAL A 490 -20.56 -0.67 37.27
C VAL A 490 -20.81 0.29 36.10
N LEU A 491 -20.16 0.08 34.99
CA LEU A 491 -20.36 0.98 33.84
C LEU A 491 -21.80 0.91 33.35
N GLU A 492 -22.36 -0.33 33.37
CA GLU A 492 -23.76 -0.46 32.90
C GLU A 492 -24.72 0.20 33.90
N ASP A 493 -24.37 0.11 35.15
CA ASP A 493 -25.21 0.82 36.14
C ASP A 493 -25.20 2.34 35.90
N VAL A 494 -24.00 2.85 35.60
CA VAL A 494 -23.93 4.31 35.32
C VAL A 494 -24.76 4.61 34.06
N HIS A 495 -24.67 3.79 33.05
CA HIS A 495 -25.43 4.04 31.81
C HIS A 495 -26.93 3.96 32.08
N ARG A 496 -27.33 3.00 32.90
CA ARG A 496 -28.77 2.90 33.23
C ARG A 496 -29.25 4.15 33.97
N LYS A 497 -28.36 4.67 34.78
CA LYS A 497 -28.76 5.89 35.52
C LYS A 497 -28.76 7.12 34.60
N CYS A 498 -27.88 7.21 33.61
CA CYS A 498 -27.84 8.38 32.70
C CYS A 498 -27.74 7.86 31.25
N PRO A 499 -28.84 7.30 30.73
CA PRO A 499 -28.77 6.67 29.39
C PRO A 499 -28.68 7.73 28.27
N ASN A 500 -29.15 8.96 28.56
CA ASN A 500 -29.24 9.96 27.48
C ASN A 500 -27.88 10.61 27.21
N ILE A 501 -26.97 10.41 28.09
CA ILE A 501 -25.70 11.13 27.85
C ILE A 501 -24.55 10.11 27.89
N THR A 502 -24.89 8.77 28.01
CA THR A 502 -23.78 7.80 28.10
C THR A 502 -24.01 6.68 27.09
N ARG A 503 -22.88 6.02 26.77
CA ARG A 503 -22.89 4.80 25.94
C ARG A 503 -21.71 3.91 26.34
N VAL A 504 -22.07 2.60 26.56
CA VAL A 504 -20.99 1.65 26.91
C VAL A 504 -20.71 0.77 25.69
N TYR A 505 -19.41 0.68 25.42
CA TYR A 505 -19.07 -0.24 24.29
C TYR A 505 -17.72 -0.89 24.57
N ALA A 506 -17.53 -2.03 23.84
CA ALA A 506 -16.24 -2.74 23.98
C ALA A 506 -15.38 -2.50 22.73
N LEU A 507 -14.07 -2.49 22.95
CA LEU A 507 -13.19 -2.25 21.78
C LEU A 507 -13.15 -3.49 20.91
N THR A 508 -12.49 -3.46 19.70
CA THR A 508 -12.63 -4.42 18.59
C THR A 508 -12.10 -5.80 18.98
N GLU A 509 -11.16 -5.85 20.00
CA GLU A 509 -10.57 -7.15 20.42
C GLU A 509 -10.52 -7.22 21.95
N PRO A 510 -10.72 -8.41 22.41
CA PRO A 510 -10.58 -8.60 23.86
C PRO A 510 -9.12 -8.85 24.27
N SER A 511 -8.87 -8.91 25.61
CA SER A 511 -7.51 -9.20 26.10
C SER A 511 -7.09 -10.60 25.69
N VAL A 512 -5.92 -11.11 26.02
CA VAL A 512 -5.40 -12.45 25.67
C VAL A 512 -6.28 -13.54 26.30
N CYS A 513 -6.85 -13.28 27.39
CA CYS A 513 -7.69 -14.28 28.07
C CYS A 513 -9.17 -14.09 27.73
N GLY A 514 -9.45 -13.27 26.77
CA GLY A 514 -10.83 -13.15 26.26
C GLY A 514 -11.66 -12.14 27.06
N VAL A 515 -11.00 -11.25 27.92
CA VAL A 515 -11.79 -10.23 28.66
C VAL A 515 -11.96 -8.97 27.78
N PRO A 516 -13.23 -8.59 27.61
CA PRO A 516 -13.46 -7.42 26.75
C PRO A 516 -12.94 -6.13 27.39
N LEU A 517 -12.45 -5.24 26.54
CA LEU A 517 -11.98 -3.91 27.02
C LEU A 517 -13.11 -2.89 26.85
N TYR A 518 -13.71 -2.49 28.03
CA TYR A 518 -14.95 -1.69 28.01
C TYR A 518 -14.61 -0.19 28.12
N VAL A 519 -15.42 0.50 27.38
CA VAL A 519 -15.31 1.98 27.39
C VAL A 519 -16.69 2.57 27.69
N ILE A 520 -16.67 3.59 28.52
CA ILE A 520 -17.95 4.33 28.65
C ILE A 520 -17.75 5.76 28.12
N GLU A 521 -18.71 6.13 27.30
CA GLU A 521 -18.70 7.44 26.63
C GLU A 521 -19.73 8.39 27.25
N PHE A 522 -19.30 9.72 27.45
CA PHE A 522 -20.24 10.76 27.91
C PHE A 522 -20.30 11.88 26.87
N SER A 523 -21.51 12.13 26.47
CA SER A 523 -21.70 13.25 25.52
C SER A 523 -23.18 13.64 25.45
N GLU A 524 -23.35 14.90 24.86
CA GLU A 524 -24.76 15.31 24.68
C GLU A 524 -25.49 14.34 23.72
N LYS A 525 -24.72 13.89 22.72
CA LYS A 525 -25.27 12.89 21.77
C LYS A 525 -24.29 11.72 21.64
N PRO A 526 -24.45 10.71 22.59
CA PRO A 526 -23.49 9.59 22.60
C PRO A 526 -23.60 8.76 21.31
N GLY A 527 -22.44 8.35 20.74
CA GLY A 527 -22.41 7.44 19.56
C GLY A 527 -22.11 8.20 18.28
N ILE A 528 -22.23 9.55 18.41
CA ILE A 528 -22.04 10.26 17.13
C ILE A 528 -21.07 11.43 17.38
N HIS A 529 -20.11 11.46 16.51
CA HIS A 529 -19.22 12.64 16.56
C HIS A 529 -19.92 13.89 16.01
N GLN A 530 -19.71 15.05 16.74
CA GLN A 530 -20.31 16.34 16.29
C GLN A 530 -19.20 17.37 16.05
N PRO A 531 -19.29 18.09 14.87
CA PRO A 531 -18.26 19.11 14.60
C PRO A 531 -18.18 20.15 15.73
N TYR A 532 -17.00 20.61 16.06
CA TYR A 532 -16.69 21.65 17.05
C TYR A 532 -16.65 21.05 18.46
N ILE A 533 -17.10 19.81 18.58
CA ILE A 533 -17.04 19.19 19.91
C ILE A 533 -15.81 18.25 19.95
N PRO A 534 -14.81 18.57 20.78
CA PRO A 534 -13.58 17.76 20.82
C PRO A 534 -13.80 16.41 21.53
N GLU A 535 -12.98 15.45 21.04
CA GLU A 535 -13.03 14.12 21.70
C GLU A 535 -11.83 13.95 22.64
N VAL A 536 -12.19 13.52 23.90
CA VAL A 536 -11.11 13.39 24.90
C VAL A 536 -11.23 11.98 25.52
N LYS A 537 -9.99 11.48 25.82
CA LYS A 537 -10.10 10.13 26.43
C LYS A 537 -9.11 9.99 27.58
N TYR A 538 -9.54 9.04 28.54
CA TYR A 538 -8.65 8.55 29.62
C TYR A 538 -8.49 7.03 29.48
N VAL A 539 -7.21 6.65 29.67
CA VAL A 539 -6.97 5.19 29.64
C VAL A 539 -6.24 4.78 30.92
N GLY A 540 -6.79 3.79 31.58
CA GLY A 540 -6.14 3.38 32.85
C GLY A 540 -5.73 1.89 32.78
N ASN A 541 -4.95 1.54 33.68
CA ASN A 541 -4.58 0.13 33.95
C ASN A 541 -3.98 -0.55 32.71
N ILE A 542 -3.10 0.27 32.03
CA ILE A 542 -2.32 -0.35 30.93
C ILE A 542 -1.42 -1.44 31.51
N HIS A 543 -0.75 -1.05 32.67
CA HIS A 543 -0.09 -2.10 33.48
C HIS A 543 -1.06 -2.63 34.54
N GLY A 544 -1.22 -3.97 34.57
CA GLY A 544 -2.28 -4.63 35.37
C GLY A 544 -2.11 -4.32 36.87
N ASN A 545 -0.90 -4.21 37.42
CA ASN A 545 -0.72 -4.01 38.88
C ASN A 545 -0.74 -2.52 39.24
N GLU A 546 -0.89 -1.64 38.32
CA GLU A 546 -1.13 -0.20 38.61
C GLU A 546 -2.63 0.10 38.58
N VAL A 547 -3.26 -0.02 39.73
CA VAL A 547 -4.72 -0.27 39.83
C VAL A 547 -5.46 1.05 40.05
N LEU A 548 -4.81 2.06 40.58
CA LEU A 548 -5.54 3.28 40.99
C LEU A 548 -6.25 3.92 39.80
N GLY A 549 -5.61 4.01 38.61
CA GLY A 549 -6.27 4.57 37.40
C GLY A 549 -7.57 3.84 37.07
N ARG A 550 -7.52 2.52 37.18
CA ARG A 550 -8.72 1.70 36.93
C ARG A 550 -9.89 2.12 37.82
N GLU A 551 -9.66 2.29 39.11
CA GLU A 551 -10.75 2.61 40.05
C GLU A 551 -11.15 4.08 39.95
N LEU A 552 -10.20 4.98 39.65
CA LEU A 552 -10.57 6.41 39.54
C LEU A 552 -11.48 6.63 38.32
N LEU A 553 -11.19 5.86 37.25
CA LEU A 553 -12.04 6.09 36.06
C LEU A 553 -13.45 5.54 36.28
N LEU A 554 -13.60 4.44 37.05
CA LEU A 554 -14.97 4.01 37.40
C LEU A 554 -15.65 5.04 38.31
N GLY A 555 -14.87 5.55 39.25
CA GLY A 555 -15.42 6.62 40.11
C GLY A 555 -15.78 7.87 39.33
N LEU A 556 -14.92 8.21 38.38
CA LEU A 556 -15.19 9.43 37.58
C LEU A 556 -16.46 9.24 36.75
N ALA A 557 -16.66 8.00 36.21
CA ALA A 557 -17.89 7.75 35.44
C ALA A 557 -19.14 7.93 36.32
N HIS A 558 -19.03 7.39 37.48
CA HIS A 558 -20.15 7.57 38.43
C HIS A 558 -20.33 9.04 38.79
N TYR A 559 -19.27 9.80 39.09
CA TYR A 559 -19.32 11.21 39.52
C TYR A 559 -19.92 12.08 38.41
N LEU A 560 -19.48 11.86 37.13
CA LEU A 560 -20.01 12.70 36.03
C LEU A 560 -21.52 12.52 35.90
N CYS A 561 -21.99 11.30 36.02
CA CYS A 561 -23.44 11.05 35.90
C CYS A 561 -24.20 11.64 37.09
N ASP A 562 -23.63 11.47 38.30
CA ASP A 562 -24.32 11.99 39.50
C ASP A 562 -24.40 13.52 39.48
N GLN A 563 -23.28 14.06 39.11
CA GLN A 563 -23.28 15.55 39.13
C GLN A 563 -24.12 16.10 37.97
N PHE A 564 -24.21 15.36 36.93
CA PHE A 564 -25.11 15.81 35.83
C PHE A 564 -26.57 15.77 36.28
N ILE A 565 -26.94 14.74 37.02
CA ILE A 565 -28.33 14.62 37.49
C ILE A 565 -28.60 15.68 38.57
N ASN A 566 -27.49 16.01 39.30
CA ASN A 566 -27.69 17.02 40.36
C ASN A 566 -27.57 18.44 39.80
N ASN A 567 -27.52 18.61 38.52
CA ASN A 567 -27.53 19.91 37.81
C ASN A 567 -26.28 20.74 38.14
N ASN A 568 -25.20 20.08 38.39
CA ASN A 568 -23.94 20.84 38.51
C ASN A 568 -23.56 21.53 37.19
N ARG A 569 -23.40 22.84 37.23
CA ARG A 569 -23.26 23.67 36.00
C ARG A 569 -21.95 23.32 35.26
N GLU A 570 -20.92 23.13 36.00
CA GLU A 570 -19.62 22.85 35.35
C GLU A 570 -19.65 21.50 34.62
N ILE A 571 -20.15 20.45 35.24
CA ILE A 571 -20.12 19.11 34.63
C ILE A 571 -21.10 19.06 33.46
N ARG A 572 -22.23 19.70 33.53
CA ARG A 572 -23.16 19.70 32.37
C ARG A 572 -22.54 20.42 31.17
N ALA A 573 -21.90 21.56 31.54
CA ALA A 573 -21.23 22.26 30.42
C ALA A 573 -20.13 21.39 29.80
N LEU A 574 -19.49 20.69 30.65
CA LEU A 574 -18.42 19.83 30.12
C LEU A 574 -19.00 18.73 29.23
N ILE A 575 -20.06 18.05 29.63
CA ILE A 575 -20.62 16.92 28.84
C ILE A 575 -21.28 17.47 27.57
N HIS A 576 -21.79 18.69 27.61
CA HIS A 576 -22.46 19.24 26.41
C HIS A 576 -21.43 19.70 25.38
N SER A 577 -20.24 19.97 25.91
CA SER A 577 -19.30 20.60 24.96
C SER A 577 -18.13 19.66 24.68
N THR A 578 -18.22 18.40 25.24
CA THR A 578 -17.09 17.47 25.04
C THR A 578 -17.63 16.04 24.92
N ARG A 579 -16.96 15.35 24.06
CA ARG A 579 -17.25 13.90 24.08
C ARG A 579 -16.10 13.15 24.76
N ILE A 580 -16.51 12.52 25.92
CA ILE A 580 -15.48 11.96 26.81
C ILE A 580 -15.54 10.42 26.71
N HIS A 581 -14.32 9.81 26.52
CA HIS A 581 -14.24 8.33 26.50
C HIS A 581 -13.34 7.84 27.63
N LEU A 582 -13.93 6.86 28.42
CA LEU A 582 -13.14 6.36 29.56
C LEU A 582 -12.93 4.85 29.40
N LEU A 583 -11.62 4.51 29.33
CA LEU A 583 -11.24 3.09 29.30
C LEU A 583 -10.54 2.73 30.62
N PRO A 584 -11.33 2.15 31.52
CA PRO A 584 -10.80 1.94 32.89
C PRO A 584 -9.66 0.91 32.90
N SER A 585 -9.80 -0.19 32.01
CA SER A 585 -8.71 -1.19 32.09
C SER A 585 -8.33 -1.65 30.68
N MET A 586 -7.05 -1.26 30.36
CA MET A 586 -6.55 -1.74 29.06
C MET A 586 -5.93 -3.14 29.21
N ASN A 587 -5.46 -3.49 30.45
CA ASN A 587 -4.83 -4.80 30.67
C ASN A 587 -5.52 -5.51 31.84
N PRO A 588 -6.77 -6.01 31.54
CA PRO A 588 -7.54 -6.68 32.61
C PRO A 588 -6.93 -8.02 33.01
N ASP A 589 -6.18 -8.71 32.12
CA ASP A 589 -5.50 -9.98 32.48
C ASP A 589 -4.40 -9.71 33.50
N GLY A 590 -3.59 -8.72 33.22
CA GLY A 590 -2.53 -8.37 34.19
C GLY A 590 -3.10 -7.99 35.56
N TRP A 591 -4.23 -7.26 35.55
CA TRP A 591 -4.82 -6.90 36.87
C TRP A 591 -5.20 -8.17 37.64
N GLN A 592 -5.88 -9.17 36.93
CA GLN A 592 -6.28 -10.41 37.62
C GLN A 592 -5.05 -11.12 38.22
N ALA A 593 -4.01 -11.16 37.47
CA ALA A 593 -2.77 -11.79 37.98
C ALA A 593 -2.24 -11.06 39.21
N SER A 594 -2.22 -9.75 39.17
CA SER A 594 -1.73 -8.99 40.34
C SER A 594 -2.65 -9.19 41.55
N THR A 595 -3.90 -9.25 41.34
CA THR A 595 -4.84 -9.42 42.47
C THR A 595 -4.74 -10.84 43.03
N ASP A 596 -4.55 -11.84 42.21
CA ASP A 596 -4.49 -13.23 42.68
C ASP A 596 -3.26 -13.44 43.58
N THR A 597 -2.29 -12.54 43.45
CA THR A 597 -1.08 -12.72 44.30
C THR A 597 -1.11 -11.75 45.48
N GLY A 598 -2.19 -11.03 45.60
CA GLY A 598 -2.33 -10.19 46.82
C GLY A 598 -1.94 -8.74 46.55
N GLY A 599 -1.45 -8.33 45.29
CA GLY A 599 -1.34 -6.90 44.88
C GLY A 599 -0.16 -6.20 45.54
N LEU A 600 0.79 -6.98 46.17
CA LEU A 600 1.89 -6.30 46.88
C LEU A 600 3.18 -6.38 46.07
N ASP A 601 3.10 -7.15 44.98
CA ASP A 601 4.35 -7.31 44.19
C ASP A 601 4.46 -6.20 43.14
N TYR A 602 5.74 -5.69 42.97
CA TYR A 602 5.95 -4.52 42.09
C TYR A 602 5.97 -4.93 40.62
N LEU A 603 6.09 -6.27 40.27
CA LEU A 603 6.24 -6.65 38.85
C LEU A 603 5.11 -7.60 38.42
N ILE A 604 4.63 -8.42 39.34
CA ILE A 604 3.59 -9.39 38.92
C ILE A 604 2.31 -8.65 38.53
N GLY A 605 1.82 -8.98 37.26
CA GLY A 605 0.55 -8.37 36.80
C GLY A 605 0.80 -7.10 35.98
N ARG A 606 2.14 -6.71 35.90
CA ARG A 606 2.47 -5.51 35.09
C ARG A 606 2.29 -5.83 33.60
N THR A 607 2.76 -6.93 33.10
CA THR A 607 2.69 -7.28 31.67
C THR A 607 1.34 -7.95 31.37
N ASN A 608 0.98 -8.01 30.05
CA ASN A 608 -0.28 -8.72 29.71
C ASN A 608 -0.10 -10.24 29.84
N ASN A 609 -1.04 -11.06 29.50
CA ASN A 609 -1.00 -12.51 29.79
C ASN A 609 0.07 -13.23 28.94
N HIS A 610 0.59 -12.65 27.94
CA HIS A 610 1.72 -13.22 27.18
C HIS A 610 3.06 -12.66 27.69
N SER A 611 2.98 -11.92 28.85
CA SER A 611 4.17 -11.36 29.51
C SER A 611 4.80 -10.24 28.67
N VAL A 612 3.97 -9.56 27.91
CA VAL A 612 4.47 -8.40 27.14
C VAL A 612 4.04 -7.10 27.84
N ASP A 613 5.07 -6.19 27.91
CA ASP A 613 4.73 -4.84 28.43
C ASP A 613 3.99 -4.02 27.36
N LEU A 614 2.73 -3.73 27.72
CA LEU A 614 1.88 -3.09 26.68
C LEU A 614 2.35 -1.66 26.39
N ASN A 615 3.02 -0.98 27.32
CA ASN A 615 3.52 0.39 27.06
C ASN A 615 4.91 0.36 26.42
N ARG A 616 5.32 -0.83 25.88
CA ARG A 616 6.51 -0.97 25.01
C ARG A 616 6.14 -1.71 23.72
N ASN A 617 4.82 -1.85 23.52
CA ASN A 617 4.38 -2.72 22.42
C ASN A 617 3.77 -1.89 21.29
N PHE A 618 3.66 -0.45 21.47
CA PHE A 618 3.19 0.37 20.34
C PHE A 618 4.35 0.65 19.38
N PRO A 619 3.99 0.85 18.09
CA PRO A 619 5.07 1.15 17.14
C PRO A 619 5.85 2.41 17.54
N ASP A 620 7.16 2.20 17.42
CA ASP A 620 8.03 3.32 17.85
C ASP A 620 8.17 4.36 16.72
N LEU A 621 7.26 5.36 16.73
CA LEU A 621 7.26 6.38 15.66
C LEU A 621 8.26 7.49 15.98
N ASP A 622 8.76 7.48 17.22
CA ASP A 622 9.84 8.45 17.57
C ASP A 622 11.07 8.23 16.68
N ALA A 623 11.39 6.92 16.44
CA ALA A 623 12.59 6.64 15.62
C ALA A 623 12.47 7.26 14.22
N ILE A 624 11.28 7.27 13.75
CA ILE A 624 11.08 7.83 12.40
C ILE A 624 11.18 9.38 12.46
N THR A 625 10.47 9.89 13.44
CA THR A 625 10.49 11.38 13.53
C THR A 625 11.92 11.88 13.75
N PHE A 626 12.66 11.27 14.59
CA PHE A 626 14.02 11.77 14.89
C PHE A 626 14.90 11.60 13.66
N GLU A 627 14.66 10.47 12.95
CA GLU A 627 15.43 10.30 11.70
C GLU A 627 15.06 11.38 10.67
N PHE A 628 13.80 11.67 10.52
CA PHE A 628 13.39 12.72 9.57
C PHE A 628 13.97 14.08 9.97
N GLU A 629 14.01 14.27 11.25
CA GLU A 629 14.60 15.56 11.70
C GLU A 629 16.08 15.63 11.31
N ARG A 630 16.79 14.54 11.48
CA ARG A 630 18.23 14.55 11.16
C ARG A 630 18.45 14.75 9.67
N GLN A 631 17.47 14.34 8.89
CA GLN A 631 17.62 14.46 7.42
C GLN A 631 17.04 15.78 6.91
N GLY A 632 16.47 16.51 7.82
CA GLY A 632 15.91 17.81 7.42
C GLY A 632 14.59 17.64 6.66
N ILE A 633 13.91 16.55 6.78
CA ILE A 633 12.60 16.34 6.12
C ILE A 633 11.48 16.93 7.00
N ASN A 634 10.58 17.67 6.30
CA ASN A 634 9.53 18.43 7.02
C ASN A 634 8.25 17.59 7.15
N HIS A 635 8.35 16.24 7.49
CA HIS A 635 7.23 15.31 7.74
C HIS A 635 7.42 14.67 9.13
N ASN A 636 6.61 15.14 10.12
CA ASN A 636 6.92 14.67 11.51
C ASN A 636 5.62 14.39 12.27
N ASN A 637 4.54 14.29 11.61
CA ASN A 637 3.24 13.97 12.26
C ASN A 637 2.46 12.98 11.40
N HIS A 638 1.51 12.26 11.99
CA HIS A 638 0.71 11.21 11.33
C HIS A 638 1.62 10.21 10.60
N LEU A 639 2.58 9.57 11.30
CA LEU A 639 3.72 8.83 10.72
C LEU A 639 3.40 7.35 10.65
N LEU A 640 2.23 7.04 11.06
CA LEU A 640 1.95 5.58 11.03
C LEU A 640 2.10 5.04 9.62
N LYS A 641 1.72 5.85 8.52
CA LYS A 641 1.84 5.37 7.12
C LYS A 641 3.30 5.20 6.71
N ASP A 642 4.15 5.75 7.49
CA ASP A 642 5.59 5.68 7.13
C ASP A 642 6.27 4.49 7.82
N LEU A 643 5.51 3.80 8.54
CA LEU A 643 6.06 2.63 9.24
C LEU A 643 6.19 1.47 8.24
N THR A 644 7.41 0.90 8.07
CA THR A 644 7.62 -0.16 7.06
C THR A 644 7.63 -1.54 7.73
N ARG A 645 8.07 -1.44 9.09
CA ARG A 645 8.12 -2.75 9.78
C ARG A 645 7.80 -2.56 11.27
N LEU A 646 7.16 -3.64 11.80
CA LEU A 646 6.92 -3.60 13.27
C LEU A 646 8.06 -4.32 14.01
N ALA A 647 8.56 -3.70 15.10
CA ALA A 647 9.67 -4.28 15.88
C ALA A 647 9.23 -5.58 16.57
N ALA A 648 7.96 -5.70 16.88
CA ALA A 648 7.42 -6.91 17.54
C ALA A 648 5.91 -7.01 17.25
N PRO A 649 5.42 -8.28 17.33
CA PRO A 649 3.96 -8.43 17.08
C PRO A 649 3.14 -7.65 18.12
N LEU A 650 2.06 -7.07 17.59
CA LEU A 650 1.20 -6.26 18.50
C LEU A 650 0.29 -7.19 19.32
N GLU A 651 0.21 -6.90 20.60
CA GLU A 651 -0.73 -7.65 21.47
C GLU A 651 -2.19 -7.25 21.20
N PRO A 652 -3.08 -8.22 21.45
CA PRO A 652 -4.50 -7.93 21.14
C PRO A 652 -4.98 -6.63 21.81
N GLU A 653 -4.48 -6.36 23.02
CA GLU A 653 -4.91 -5.11 23.71
C GLU A 653 -4.37 -3.88 22.96
N THR A 654 -3.08 -4.00 22.55
CA THR A 654 -2.46 -2.87 21.81
C THR A 654 -3.17 -2.66 20.46
N ARG A 655 -3.52 -3.74 19.77
CA ARG A 655 -4.21 -3.59 18.46
C ARG A 655 -5.59 -2.97 18.65
N ALA A 656 -6.28 -3.44 19.74
CA ALA A 656 -7.63 -2.88 19.98
C ALA A 656 -7.58 -1.38 20.27
N VAL A 657 -6.62 -0.96 21.01
CA VAL A 657 -6.56 0.46 21.40
C VAL A 657 -6.04 1.28 20.20
N MET A 658 -5.11 0.69 19.39
CA MET A 658 -4.64 1.44 18.21
C MET A 658 -5.81 1.68 17.24
N ARG A 659 -6.60 0.67 17.07
CA ARG A 659 -7.76 0.87 16.17
C ARG A 659 -8.73 1.90 16.74
N TRP A 660 -8.88 1.84 18.03
CA TRP A 660 -9.76 2.82 18.70
C TRP A 660 -9.22 4.25 18.53
N ILE A 661 -7.92 4.40 18.74
CA ILE A 661 -7.31 5.74 18.64
C ILE A 661 -7.45 6.25 17.20
N MET A 662 -7.44 5.35 16.21
CA MET A 662 -7.46 5.79 14.79
C MET A 662 -8.90 6.01 14.33
N SER A 663 -9.86 5.52 15.08
CA SER A 663 -11.25 5.58 14.59
C SER A 663 -11.96 6.82 15.13
N VAL A 664 -11.48 7.37 16.23
CA VAL A 664 -12.12 8.56 16.80
C VAL A 664 -11.12 9.72 16.74
N PRO A 665 -11.54 10.90 16.31
CA PRO A 665 -10.63 12.06 16.20
C PRO A 665 -10.33 12.67 17.58
N PHE A 666 -9.55 11.91 18.40
CA PHE A 666 -9.26 12.38 19.77
C PHE A 666 -8.33 13.62 19.69
N ALA A 667 -8.70 14.67 20.48
CA ALA A 667 -7.85 15.87 20.56
C ALA A 667 -6.92 15.80 21.78
N LEU A 668 -7.41 15.24 22.86
CA LEU A 668 -6.64 15.20 24.12
C LEU A 668 -6.81 13.82 24.76
N SER A 669 -5.68 13.35 25.35
CA SER A 669 -5.74 12.04 26.02
C SER A 669 -4.77 12.00 27.21
N ALA A 670 -5.10 11.08 28.21
CA ALA A 670 -4.15 10.83 29.31
C ALA A 670 -4.17 9.33 29.67
N ALA A 671 -2.91 8.83 29.80
CA ALA A 671 -2.78 7.43 30.26
C ALA A 671 -2.34 7.39 31.72
N MET A 672 -3.05 6.52 32.50
CA MET A 672 -2.82 6.58 33.97
C MET A 672 -1.97 5.39 34.39
N HIS A 673 -0.93 5.69 35.16
CA HIS A 673 0.01 4.68 35.69
C HIS A 673 0.19 4.86 37.20
N GLY A 674 0.94 3.87 37.79
CA GLY A 674 1.30 3.90 39.22
C GLY A 674 2.80 3.57 39.38
N GLY A 675 3.40 4.05 40.46
CA GLY A 675 4.85 3.78 40.65
C GLY A 675 5.61 5.05 41.01
N ASP A 676 5.05 6.14 40.71
CA ASP A 676 5.57 7.47 41.12
C ASP A 676 4.43 8.50 41.08
N LEU A 677 4.74 9.70 41.50
CA LEU A 677 3.71 10.74 41.50
C LEU A 677 4.20 11.94 40.68
N VAL A 678 3.74 11.92 39.38
CA VAL A 678 4.22 12.99 38.47
C VAL A 678 3.41 12.88 37.16
N ALA A 679 3.21 14.06 36.51
CA ALA A 679 2.62 14.08 35.15
C ALA A 679 3.72 14.11 34.09
N ASN A 680 3.83 13.00 33.38
CA ASN A 680 4.88 12.81 32.36
C ASN A 680 4.38 13.17 30.96
N TYR A 681 5.26 13.98 30.18
CA TYR A 681 4.77 14.39 28.85
C TYR A 681 5.86 14.11 27.81
N PRO A 682 5.48 13.97 26.49
CA PRO A 682 6.41 13.63 25.40
C PRO A 682 7.55 14.66 25.27
N TYR A 683 8.61 14.10 24.57
CA TYR A 683 8.64 12.69 24.10
C TYR A 683 9.16 11.77 25.21
N ASP A 684 8.75 10.44 25.04
CA ASP A 684 9.22 9.44 26.02
C ASP A 684 10.59 8.88 25.63
N GLU A 685 10.92 8.91 24.36
CA GLU A 685 12.21 8.35 23.90
C GLU A 685 13.24 9.46 23.72
N SER A 686 14.47 9.13 24.12
CA SER A 686 15.55 10.14 23.95
C SER A 686 16.04 10.15 22.50
N ARG A 687 16.39 11.38 22.05
CA ARG A 687 16.84 11.50 20.64
C ARG A 687 18.15 10.72 20.42
N SER A 688 19.01 10.62 21.46
CA SER A 688 20.32 9.95 21.31
C SER A 688 20.18 8.44 21.50
N GLY A 689 19.00 8.04 21.97
CA GLY A 689 18.82 6.61 22.29
C GLY A 689 19.40 6.23 23.65
N ALA A 690 20.06 7.18 24.33
CA ALA A 690 20.64 6.93 25.65
C ALA A 690 19.56 6.61 26.70
N PRO A 691 19.90 5.50 27.40
CA PRO A 691 18.94 5.08 28.44
C PRO A 691 18.86 6.10 29.58
N ALA A 692 19.90 7.00 29.63
CA ALA A 692 19.99 7.95 30.76
C ALA A 692 19.24 9.26 30.44
N SER A 693 18.87 10.09 31.49
CA SER A 693 18.08 11.34 31.52
C SER A 693 18.53 12.31 30.42
N GLU A 694 17.68 12.36 29.32
CA GLU A 694 17.86 13.37 28.25
C GLU A 694 16.51 14.01 27.89
N TYR A 695 16.60 15.33 28.01
CA TYR A 695 15.35 16.03 27.63
C TYR A 695 15.12 15.93 26.11
N SER A 696 13.92 15.50 25.78
CA SER A 696 13.57 15.36 24.35
C SER A 696 12.28 16.13 24.06
N ALA A 697 12.56 17.35 23.50
CA ALA A 697 11.40 18.26 23.32
C ALA A 697 10.61 17.90 22.06
N SER A 698 9.24 17.89 22.26
CA SER A 698 8.39 17.83 21.05
C SER A 698 8.12 19.23 20.49
N PRO A 699 7.66 19.30 19.23
CA PRO A 699 7.37 20.63 18.67
C PRO A 699 6.34 21.39 19.51
N ASP A 700 5.50 20.60 20.22
CA ASP A 700 4.47 21.27 21.07
C ASP A 700 4.85 21.14 22.55
N ASP A 701 6.11 21.32 22.85
CA ASP A 701 6.61 21.11 24.22
C ASP A 701 5.93 22.06 25.20
N ASP A 702 5.80 23.34 24.85
CA ASP A 702 5.16 24.30 25.77
C ASP A 702 3.69 23.91 26.04
N THR A 703 3.04 23.52 24.98
CA THR A 703 1.62 23.10 25.19
C THR A 703 1.54 21.87 26.08
N PHE A 704 2.39 20.85 25.87
CA PHE A 704 2.38 19.66 26.73
C PHE A 704 2.70 20.02 28.19
N ARG A 705 3.69 20.87 28.35
CA ARG A 705 4.01 21.27 29.73
C ARG A 705 2.83 21.95 30.41
N GLU A 706 2.13 22.82 29.67
CA GLU A 706 0.96 23.50 30.26
C GLU A 706 -0.13 22.49 30.63
N ILE A 707 -0.40 21.53 29.73
CA ILE A 707 -1.50 20.58 30.02
C ILE A 707 -1.07 19.67 31.17
N ALA A 708 0.22 19.24 31.21
CA ALA A 708 0.69 18.43 32.35
C ALA A 708 0.65 19.22 33.67
N MET A 709 0.99 20.45 33.62
CA MET A 709 0.98 21.28 34.85
C MET A 709 -0.45 21.47 35.37
N THR A 710 -1.40 21.55 34.43
CA THR A 710 -2.82 21.72 34.86
C THR A 710 -3.25 20.54 35.75
N TYR A 711 -2.85 19.37 35.35
CA TYR A 711 -3.22 18.24 36.22
C TYR A 711 -2.44 18.28 37.54
N ALA A 712 -1.12 18.47 37.47
CA ALA A 712 -0.27 18.45 38.68
C ALA A 712 -0.69 19.53 39.69
N GLU A 713 -1.08 20.71 39.23
CA GLU A 713 -1.39 21.83 40.17
C GLU A 713 -2.75 21.61 40.82
N ASN A 714 -3.60 20.90 40.09
CA ASN A 714 -4.96 20.70 40.68
C ASN A 714 -5.02 19.39 41.47
N HIS A 715 -3.98 18.64 41.29
CA HIS A 715 -3.90 17.47 42.19
C HIS A 715 -3.57 17.90 43.62
N ALA A 716 -3.90 17.11 44.70
CA ALA A 716 -3.78 17.54 46.11
C ALA A 716 -2.33 17.85 46.47
N ASP A 717 -1.32 17.04 45.98
CA ASP A 717 0.05 17.34 46.43
C ASP A 717 1.07 16.95 45.36
N MET A 718 0.64 16.66 44.08
CA MET A 718 1.60 16.27 43.02
C MET A 718 2.59 17.40 42.75
N ALA A 719 2.14 18.71 42.84
CA ALA A 719 3.03 19.83 42.50
C ALA A 719 3.64 20.42 43.79
N SER A 720 3.27 19.76 44.91
CA SER A 720 3.76 20.33 46.17
C SER A 720 5.26 20.02 46.34
N SER A 721 6.02 21.13 46.67
CA SER A 721 7.48 20.95 46.85
C SER A 721 7.78 20.30 48.20
N HIS A 722 6.72 20.25 49.07
CA HIS A 722 6.96 19.76 50.45
C HIS A 722 6.63 18.27 50.53
N ARG A 723 6.20 17.70 49.46
CA ARG A 723 5.84 16.26 49.55
C ARG A 723 7.12 15.40 49.46
N ARG A 724 7.00 14.21 50.04
CA ARG A 724 8.16 13.29 50.01
C ARG A 724 8.17 12.49 48.70
N GLY A 725 9.38 12.33 48.11
CA GLY A 725 9.47 11.50 46.88
C GLY A 725 9.22 10.01 47.18
N CYS A 726 8.79 9.18 46.18
CA CYS A 726 8.37 7.76 46.30
C CYS A 726 9.58 6.88 46.63
N HIS A 727 10.95 7.18 46.33
CA HIS A 727 12.12 6.29 46.50
C HIS A 727 13.06 6.85 47.57
N THR A 728 12.50 7.42 48.73
CA THR A 728 13.47 7.99 49.70
C THR A 728 13.58 7.04 50.90
N THR A 729 14.39 5.92 50.78
CA THR A 729 14.69 5.14 52.01
C THR A 729 15.96 5.68 52.67
N SER A 730 16.11 6.93 53.09
CA SER A 730 17.04 7.38 54.14
C SER A 730 17.64 8.74 53.75
N ALA A 731 17.32 9.85 54.45
CA ALA A 731 17.97 11.12 54.84
C ALA A 731 18.94 11.61 53.76
N ASP A 732 18.85 11.16 52.41
CA ASP A 732 19.63 11.83 51.36
C ASP A 732 18.70 12.32 50.26
N ASP A 733 17.93 13.36 50.58
CA ASP A 733 17.14 14.30 49.74
C ASP A 733 17.77 14.50 48.37
N SER A 734 18.37 13.33 47.76
CA SER A 734 18.89 13.73 46.44
C SER A 734 17.76 14.34 45.59
N GLU A 735 17.55 15.66 45.63
CA GLU A 735 16.79 16.64 44.85
C GLU A 735 16.45 16.10 43.45
N THR A 736 17.11 14.94 43.04
CA THR A 736 17.04 14.62 41.61
C THR A 736 15.84 13.69 41.34
N TYR A 737 15.04 13.12 42.44
CA TYR A 737 13.93 12.22 42.02
C TYR A 737 12.64 12.62 42.74
N ASN A 738 12.72 13.88 43.35
CA ASN A 738 11.43 14.42 43.84
C ASN A 738 10.83 15.41 42.83
N PHE A 739 9.81 14.91 42.12
CA PHE A 739 9.25 15.73 41.02
C PHE A 739 8.41 16.89 41.59
N GLY A 740 7.99 16.76 42.84
CA GLY A 740 7.26 17.90 43.47
C GLY A 740 8.09 19.18 43.49
N LYS A 741 9.38 19.00 43.61
CA LYS A 741 10.25 20.21 43.64
C LYS A 741 10.44 20.78 42.23
N GLN A 742 10.02 19.99 41.29
CA GLN A 742 10.10 20.45 39.89
C GLN A 742 8.72 20.80 39.34
N GLY A 743 7.71 20.97 40.30
CA GLY A 743 6.40 21.44 39.81
C GLY A 743 5.46 20.27 39.48
N GLY A 744 6.02 18.96 39.70
CA GLY A 744 5.14 17.77 39.60
C GLY A 744 4.99 17.32 38.15
N VAL A 745 5.87 17.80 37.25
CA VAL A 745 5.78 17.36 35.84
C VAL A 745 7.19 16.99 35.37
N THR A 746 7.22 16.18 34.33
CA THR A 746 8.56 15.82 33.82
C THR A 746 8.43 15.40 32.35
N ASN A 747 9.50 15.79 31.52
CA ASN A 747 9.60 15.20 30.17
C ASN A 747 9.96 13.71 30.25
N GLY A 748 9.30 12.89 29.42
CA GLY A 748 9.43 11.41 29.54
C GLY A 748 10.90 10.98 29.42
N ALA A 749 11.58 11.42 28.41
CA ALA A 749 12.97 10.98 28.18
C ALA A 749 13.93 11.56 29.22
N ALA A 750 13.57 12.78 29.75
CA ALA A 750 14.43 13.35 30.82
C ALA A 750 14.32 12.52 32.09
N TRP A 751 13.15 11.91 32.30
CA TRP A 751 13.05 10.99 33.44
C TRP A 751 13.80 9.69 33.14
N TYR A 752 13.37 8.94 32.10
CA TYR A 752 14.09 7.82 31.49
C TYR A 752 13.48 7.51 30.12
N SER A 753 14.42 7.08 29.24
CA SER A 753 13.99 6.88 27.85
C SER A 753 13.13 5.62 27.71
N LEU A 754 12.03 5.76 27.00
CA LEU A 754 11.08 4.65 26.82
C LEU A 754 10.66 4.59 25.35
N LYS A 755 10.90 3.38 24.78
CA LYS A 755 10.52 3.19 23.36
C LYS A 755 9.22 2.39 23.25
N GLY A 756 8.45 2.84 22.21
CA GLY A 756 7.25 2.03 21.88
C GLY A 756 6.10 2.29 22.86
N GLY A 757 6.06 3.49 23.45
CA GLY A 757 5.00 3.82 24.42
C GLY A 757 3.75 4.34 23.71
N MET A 758 2.61 4.18 24.41
CA MET A 758 1.32 4.65 23.85
C MET A 758 1.26 6.18 23.78
N GLN A 759 1.91 6.88 24.73
CA GLN A 759 1.89 8.35 24.76
C GLN A 759 2.44 8.95 23.45
N ASP A 760 3.61 8.58 23.05
CA ASP A 760 4.18 9.18 21.83
C ASP A 760 3.44 8.68 20.58
N PHE A 761 2.92 7.45 20.60
CA PHE A 761 2.13 6.94 19.46
C PHE A 761 0.92 7.84 19.18
N ASN A 762 0.17 8.23 20.24
CA ASN A 762 -0.98 9.13 20.03
C ASN A 762 -0.58 10.42 19.31
N TYR A 763 0.55 10.98 19.72
CA TYR A 763 0.94 12.30 19.18
C TYR A 763 1.48 12.18 17.75
N LEU A 764 2.16 11.07 17.46
CA LEU A 764 2.86 11.02 16.15
C LEU A 764 2.00 10.29 15.13
N ALA A 765 1.05 9.49 15.62
CA ALA A 765 0.23 8.73 14.64
C ALA A 765 -1.09 9.46 14.35
N THR A 766 -1.53 10.31 15.36
CA THR A 766 -2.86 10.96 15.18
C THR A 766 -2.75 12.42 15.62
N ASN A 767 -4.02 13.07 15.82
CA ASN A 767 -4.06 14.49 16.27
C ASN A 767 -4.05 14.60 17.79
N ALA A 768 -4.05 13.46 18.49
CA ALA A 768 -4.32 13.48 19.94
C ALA A 768 -3.02 13.79 20.71
N PHE A 769 -3.22 14.69 21.74
CA PHE A 769 -2.14 14.99 22.70
C PHE A 769 -2.34 14.15 23.97
N GLU A 770 -1.39 13.15 24.07
CA GLU A 770 -1.59 12.31 25.27
C GLU A 770 -0.42 12.52 26.24
N ILE A 771 -0.77 12.65 27.61
CA ILE A 771 0.31 12.65 28.63
C ILE A 771 0.14 11.39 29.51
N THR A 772 1.15 11.07 30.26
CA THR A 772 1.08 9.93 31.20
C THR A 772 0.99 10.46 32.64
N LEU A 773 -0.07 9.99 33.31
CA LEU A 773 -0.23 10.42 34.72
C LEU A 773 0.17 9.29 35.66
N GLU A 774 1.27 9.50 36.42
CA GLU A 774 1.63 8.60 37.55
C GLU A 774 0.94 9.05 38.85
N LEU A 775 0.08 8.24 39.38
CA LEU A 775 -0.95 8.77 40.31
C LEU A 775 -0.54 8.45 41.75
N GLY A 776 0.59 7.77 41.89
CA GLY A 776 1.02 7.55 43.30
C GLY A 776 2.15 6.51 43.33
N CYS A 777 2.83 6.47 44.53
CA CYS A 777 4.00 5.58 44.71
C CYS A 777 3.55 4.13 44.83
N GLU A 778 2.45 3.96 45.46
CA GLU A 778 1.98 2.57 45.59
C GLU A 778 1.16 2.17 44.34
N LYS A 779 1.67 1.19 43.66
CA LYS A 779 1.05 0.82 42.37
C LYS A 779 -0.32 0.18 42.60
N TYR A 780 -0.43 -0.55 43.80
CA TYR A 780 -1.70 -1.22 44.14
C TYR A 780 -2.13 -0.81 45.54
N PRO A 781 -2.75 0.45 45.69
CA PRO A 781 -3.12 0.95 47.02
C PRO A 781 -4.26 0.12 47.64
N PRO A 782 -4.22 -0.02 48.96
CA PRO A 782 -5.27 -0.79 49.65
C PRO A 782 -6.66 -0.15 49.47
N GLN A 783 -7.62 -0.96 49.57
CA GLN A 783 -9.01 -0.55 49.30
C GLN A 783 -9.40 0.64 50.20
N HIS A 784 -9.02 0.68 51.48
CA HIS A 784 -9.48 1.75 52.40
C HIS A 784 -8.88 3.10 52.02
N ASP A 785 -7.87 3.14 51.03
CA ASP A 785 -7.24 4.43 50.64
C ASP A 785 -7.85 4.96 49.34
N LEU A 786 -8.64 4.16 48.64
CA LEU A 786 -9.12 4.53 47.28
C LEU A 786 -9.98 5.78 47.35
N GLU A 787 -10.84 5.89 48.31
CA GLU A 787 -11.69 7.11 48.37
C GLU A 787 -10.84 8.36 48.61
N LYS A 788 -9.92 8.21 49.53
CA LYS A 788 -9.01 9.35 49.75
C LYS A 788 -8.25 9.72 48.46
N GLU A 789 -7.83 8.65 47.72
CA GLU A 789 -7.10 8.93 46.46
C GLU A 789 -8.02 9.61 45.44
N TRP A 790 -9.25 9.27 45.41
CA TRP A 790 -10.21 9.98 44.54
C TRP A 790 -10.29 11.47 44.90
N GLU A 791 -10.37 11.75 46.18
CA GLU A 791 -10.44 13.17 46.58
C GLU A 791 -9.18 13.94 46.18
N ARG A 792 -8.12 13.21 46.16
CA ARG A 792 -6.84 13.90 45.80
C ARG A 792 -6.77 14.19 44.31
N ASN A 793 -7.55 13.38 43.44
CA ASN A 793 -7.35 13.48 41.98
C ASN A 793 -8.59 14.09 41.30
N ARG A 794 -9.70 14.16 42.05
CA ARG A 794 -10.99 14.49 41.40
C ARG A 794 -10.91 15.83 40.68
N ASP A 795 -10.42 16.89 41.34
CA ASP A 795 -10.38 18.23 40.70
C ASP A 795 -9.37 18.25 39.55
N ALA A 796 -8.32 17.49 39.70
CA ALA A 796 -7.32 17.45 38.62
C ALA A 796 -7.86 16.74 37.38
N LEU A 797 -8.64 15.65 37.59
CA LEU A 797 -9.21 14.92 36.45
C LEU A 797 -10.18 15.80 35.66
N ILE A 798 -10.98 16.59 36.42
CA ILE A 798 -11.96 17.46 35.72
C ILE A 798 -11.24 18.62 35.03
N ALA A 799 -10.24 19.17 35.73
CA ALA A 799 -9.51 20.31 35.11
C ALA A 799 -8.80 19.86 33.84
N TYR A 800 -8.31 18.68 33.82
CA TYR A 800 -7.59 18.19 32.63
C TYR A 800 -8.54 18.03 31.45
N LEU A 801 -9.79 17.51 31.70
CA LEU A 801 -10.77 17.37 30.59
C LEU A 801 -11.07 18.70 29.93
N TRP A 802 -10.96 19.78 30.72
CA TRP A 802 -11.27 21.11 30.11
C TRP A 802 -10.12 21.58 29.22
N LYS A 803 -8.99 20.92 29.39
CA LYS A 803 -7.89 21.36 28.49
C LYS A 803 -8.14 20.92 27.05
N GLY A 804 -9.10 20.07 26.83
CA GLY A 804 -9.51 19.75 25.43
C GLY A 804 -10.13 20.96 24.73
N HIS A 805 -10.31 22.06 25.46
CA HIS A 805 -11.00 23.23 24.86
C HIS A 805 -10.04 24.42 24.78
N ILE A 806 -8.76 24.22 24.86
CA ILE A 806 -7.81 25.37 24.77
C ILE A 806 -7.32 25.46 23.32
N GLY A 807 -6.72 26.53 22.88
CA GLY A 807 -6.17 26.74 21.51
C GLY A 807 -7.24 27.19 20.52
N ILE A 808 -7.26 26.45 19.35
CA ILE A 808 -8.21 26.87 18.28
C ILE A 808 -8.90 25.61 17.75
N LYS A 809 -10.06 25.86 17.21
CA LYS A 809 -10.81 24.79 16.51
C LYS A 809 -11.65 25.41 15.39
N GLY A 810 -12.05 24.56 14.43
CA GLY A 810 -12.88 25.13 13.34
C GLY A 810 -13.11 24.09 12.23
N LEU A 811 -13.70 24.68 11.10
CA LEU A 811 -14.02 23.80 9.97
C LEU A 811 -13.25 24.28 8.72
N VAL A 812 -12.95 23.27 7.96
CA VAL A 812 -12.36 23.62 6.65
C VAL A 812 -13.35 23.18 5.55
N THR A 813 -13.74 24.21 4.72
CA THR A 813 -14.81 23.90 3.75
C THR A 813 -14.43 24.50 2.40
N ASP A 814 -15.15 23.91 1.39
CA ASP A 814 -15.20 24.59 0.08
C ASP A 814 -16.65 24.74 -0.39
N ASP A 815 -16.83 25.22 -1.63
CA ASP A 815 -18.22 25.46 -2.09
C ASP A 815 -19.00 24.14 -2.15
N SER A 816 -18.32 22.96 -2.17
CA SER A 816 -19.00 21.65 -2.26
C SER A 816 -19.25 21.05 -0.87
N GLY A 817 -18.72 21.67 0.11
CA GLY A 817 -18.99 21.13 1.46
C GLY A 817 -17.67 21.01 2.26
N PHE A 818 -17.66 19.98 3.24
CA PHE A 818 -16.54 19.82 4.19
C PHE A 818 -15.34 19.17 3.48
N ILE A 819 -14.18 19.66 3.91
CA ILE A 819 -12.96 19.08 3.31
C ILE A 819 -12.28 18.21 4.39
N GLN A 820 -12.11 16.92 3.99
CA GLN A 820 -11.46 15.98 4.94
C GLN A 820 -9.96 15.91 4.67
N ASN A 821 -9.24 15.70 5.77
CA ASN A 821 -7.77 15.52 5.73
C ASN A 821 -7.07 16.81 5.27
N ALA A 822 -7.74 17.93 5.47
CA ALA A 822 -7.00 19.20 5.28
C ALA A 822 -5.96 19.40 6.38
N ILE A 823 -4.85 20.07 5.98
CA ILE A 823 -3.74 20.22 6.92
C ILE A 823 -3.80 21.61 7.57
N ILE A 824 -3.69 21.56 8.93
CA ILE A 824 -3.62 22.84 9.67
C ILE A 824 -2.21 23.00 10.22
N SER A 825 -1.48 24.02 9.63
CA SER A 825 -0.11 24.31 10.12
C SER A 825 -0.06 25.62 10.90
N VAL A 826 0.81 25.58 11.91
CA VAL A 826 0.76 26.76 12.81
C VAL A 826 2.20 27.29 12.96
N VAL A 827 2.25 28.64 12.93
CA VAL A 827 3.51 29.33 13.24
C VAL A 827 3.28 30.27 14.43
N ASN A 828 4.15 30.02 15.49
CA ASN A 828 4.04 30.92 16.67
C ASN A 828 4.72 32.27 16.41
N ILE A 829 3.88 33.35 16.54
CA ILE A 829 4.46 34.69 16.23
C ILE A 829 4.36 35.57 17.48
N THR A 830 4.19 34.94 18.66
CA THR A 830 4.04 35.72 19.91
C THR A 830 5.36 36.43 20.22
N GLY A 831 6.54 35.80 19.92
CA GLY A 831 7.85 36.41 20.23
C GLY A 831 8.41 37.16 19.02
N PRO A 832 9.65 37.72 19.18
CA PRO A 832 10.28 38.57 18.16
C PRO A 832 10.62 37.78 16.89
N VAL A 833 10.72 36.39 17.16
CA VAL A 833 11.07 35.57 15.98
C VAL A 833 9.96 34.51 15.78
N PRO A 834 9.36 34.56 14.53
CA PRO A 834 8.35 33.55 14.26
C PRO A 834 8.95 32.13 14.27
N ARG A 835 8.24 31.26 15.07
CA ARG A 835 8.76 29.88 15.21
C ARG A 835 7.68 28.89 14.72
N PRO A 836 8.00 28.17 13.69
CA PRO A 836 7.04 27.16 13.21
C PRO A 836 6.93 25.98 14.20
N ILE A 837 5.67 25.65 14.45
CA ILE A 837 5.45 24.43 15.26
C ILE A 837 5.33 23.24 14.30
N ARG A 838 6.40 22.51 14.25
CA ARG A 838 6.53 21.45 13.22
C ARG A 838 5.77 20.19 13.64
N HIS A 839 4.50 20.35 13.76
CA HIS A 839 3.51 19.30 14.01
C HIS A 839 2.12 19.80 13.57
N ASP A 840 1.79 19.29 12.39
CA ASP A 840 0.47 19.73 11.86
C ASP A 840 -0.64 18.80 12.32
N VAL A 841 -1.94 19.38 12.30
CA VAL A 841 -3.11 18.52 12.58
C VAL A 841 -3.98 18.47 11.32
N THR A 842 -4.77 17.41 11.26
CA THR A 842 -5.61 17.26 10.05
C THR A 842 -7.09 17.29 10.44
N THR A 843 -7.91 17.64 9.42
CA THR A 843 -9.37 17.71 9.69
C THR A 843 -9.96 16.30 9.61
N GLY A 844 -11.02 16.06 10.45
CA GLY A 844 -11.78 14.79 10.42
C GLY A 844 -12.81 14.75 9.29
N SER A 845 -13.75 13.77 9.35
CA SER A 845 -14.72 13.49 8.27
C SER A 845 -15.67 14.68 8.05
N TYR A 846 -15.81 15.47 9.08
CA TYR A 846 -16.74 16.62 8.90
C TYR A 846 -15.94 17.90 8.67
N GLY A 847 -14.65 17.75 8.30
CA GLY A 847 -13.83 18.93 7.98
C GLY A 847 -13.41 19.71 9.24
N ASP A 848 -13.78 19.20 10.46
CA ASP A 848 -13.46 19.96 11.69
C ASP A 848 -12.04 19.59 12.18
N TYR A 849 -11.43 20.53 12.83
CA TYR A 849 -10.09 20.31 13.39
C TYR A 849 -10.00 20.95 14.78
N TYR A 850 -9.06 20.36 15.59
CA TYR A 850 -8.79 20.91 16.94
C TYR A 850 -7.28 21.04 17.15
N ARG A 851 -6.87 22.24 17.41
CA ARG A 851 -5.42 22.49 17.60
C ARG A 851 -5.17 23.14 18.97
N LEU A 852 -4.58 22.30 19.90
CA LEU A 852 -4.30 22.81 21.26
C LEU A 852 -3.06 23.71 21.24
N LEU A 853 -3.24 24.91 21.80
CA LEU A 853 -2.12 25.88 21.77
C LEU A 853 -2.13 26.67 23.08
N THR A 854 -0.97 27.06 23.48
CA THR A 854 -0.91 27.98 24.65
C THR A 854 -1.27 29.41 24.23
N PRO A 855 -1.57 30.22 25.22
CA PRO A 855 -1.92 31.61 24.90
C PRO A 855 -0.79 32.31 24.13
N GLY A 856 -1.20 32.95 23.04
CA GLY A 856 -0.20 33.67 22.23
C GLY A 856 -0.79 34.03 20.86
N HIS A 857 0.10 34.59 19.97
CA HIS A 857 -0.31 34.97 18.61
C HIS A 857 0.28 33.99 17.58
N TYR A 858 -0.72 33.55 16.71
CA TYR A 858 -0.25 32.48 15.79
C TYR A 858 -0.72 32.82 14.37
N GLU A 859 0.13 32.48 13.45
CA GLU A 859 -0.32 32.41 12.05
C GLU A 859 -0.72 30.97 11.70
N VAL A 860 -1.98 30.82 11.31
CA VAL A 860 -2.51 29.47 11.08
C VAL A 860 -2.86 29.33 9.59
N THR A 861 -2.34 28.26 9.05
CA THR A 861 -2.59 28.07 7.61
C THR A 861 -3.34 26.75 7.38
N ALA A 862 -4.47 26.82 6.63
CA ALA A 862 -5.16 25.59 6.18
C ALA A 862 -4.83 25.29 4.72
N SER A 863 -4.43 24.02 4.53
CA SER A 863 -4.05 23.67 3.15
C SER A 863 -4.54 22.26 2.82
N HIS A 864 -4.78 22.02 1.54
CA HIS A 864 -5.23 20.70 1.02
C HIS A 864 -4.86 20.60 -0.46
N PRO A 865 -4.28 19.36 -0.85
CA PRO A 865 -3.92 19.20 -2.27
C PRO A 865 -5.10 19.52 -3.20
N GLY A 866 -4.81 20.40 -4.20
CA GLY A 866 -5.90 20.75 -5.15
C GLY A 866 -6.58 22.06 -4.76
N TYR A 867 -6.19 22.73 -3.62
CA TYR A 867 -6.79 24.01 -3.18
C TYR A 867 -5.67 25.02 -2.90
N PHE A 868 -5.99 26.32 -2.99
CA PHE A 868 -5.04 27.35 -2.53
C PHE A 868 -5.07 27.47 -0.99
N PRO A 869 -3.85 27.48 -0.41
CA PRO A 869 -3.81 27.58 1.05
C PRO A 869 -4.27 28.97 1.55
N VAL A 870 -4.90 28.95 2.74
CA VAL A 870 -5.36 30.22 3.33
C VAL A 870 -4.74 30.33 4.74
N SER A 871 -4.24 31.58 4.98
CA SER A 871 -3.62 31.79 6.31
C SER A 871 -4.35 32.90 7.07
N ARG A 872 -4.40 32.72 8.39
CA ARG A 872 -4.99 33.74 9.26
C ARG A 872 -4.13 33.91 10.52
N ILE A 873 -4.16 35.15 10.91
CA ILE A 873 -3.48 35.39 12.21
C ILE A 873 -4.52 35.33 13.32
N VAL A 874 -4.14 34.47 14.30
CA VAL A 874 -5.13 34.25 15.38
C VAL A 874 -4.47 34.51 16.74
N THR A 875 -5.26 35.09 17.60
CA THR A 875 -4.77 35.31 18.99
C THR A 875 -5.49 34.37 19.94
N VAL A 876 -4.68 33.54 20.60
CA VAL A 876 -5.24 32.67 21.66
C VAL A 876 -5.11 33.37 23.02
N PRO A 877 -6.25 33.60 23.68
CA PRO A 877 -6.23 34.36 24.95
C PRO A 877 -5.69 33.51 26.11
N ARG A 878 -5.30 34.16 27.24
CA ARG A 878 -4.74 33.47 28.43
C ARG A 878 -5.82 32.64 29.13
N ARG A 879 -7.04 33.11 29.12
CA ARG A 879 -8.12 32.32 29.74
C ARG A 879 -9.13 31.90 28.66
N GLN A 880 -9.25 30.47 28.51
CA GLN A 880 -10.24 30.02 27.50
C GLN A 880 -11.17 28.97 28.14
N ASN A 881 -12.45 29.35 28.06
CA ASN A 881 -13.42 28.30 28.46
C ASN A 881 -13.92 27.52 27.24
N VAL A 882 -13.57 28.12 26.04
CA VAL A 882 -13.85 27.43 24.75
C VAL A 882 -12.72 27.80 23.77
N ALA A 883 -12.39 26.77 22.99
CA ALA A 883 -11.32 27.08 22.01
C ALA A 883 -11.81 28.11 20.98
N HIS A 884 -10.89 29.04 20.57
CA HIS A 884 -11.26 30.06 19.57
C HIS A 884 -11.58 29.40 18.22
N VAL A 885 -12.75 29.75 17.70
CA VAL A 885 -13.20 29.09 16.45
C VAL A 885 -12.59 29.83 15.24
N VAL A 886 -11.90 29.06 14.46
CA VAL A 886 -11.31 29.63 13.24
C VAL A 886 -11.66 28.70 12.06
N ASN A 887 -12.49 29.26 11.15
CA ASN A 887 -12.89 28.45 9.98
C ASN A 887 -12.13 28.88 8.73
N PHE A 888 -11.90 27.85 7.89
CA PHE A 888 -11.21 28.17 6.63
C PHE A 888 -12.08 27.71 5.45
N LYS A 889 -12.19 28.65 4.51
CA LYS A 889 -12.80 28.25 3.24
C LYS A 889 -11.72 28.22 2.14
N LEU A 890 -11.57 26.97 1.53
CA LEU A 890 -10.49 26.86 0.53
C LEU A 890 -11.08 26.90 -0.87
N GLU A 891 -10.28 27.48 -1.76
CA GLU A 891 -10.73 27.54 -3.18
C GLU A 891 -9.95 26.52 -4.01
N PRO A 892 -10.77 25.73 -4.91
CA PRO A 892 -10.08 24.73 -5.74
C PRO A 892 -9.17 25.38 -6.78
N THR A 893 -8.11 24.83 -7.07
CA THR A 893 -7.11 25.38 -8.01
C THR A 893 -7.60 25.22 -9.45
N THR A 894 -8.72 24.45 -9.80
CA THR A 894 -9.28 24.25 -11.16
C THR A 894 -10.32 25.35 -11.48
N SER A 895 -10.84 26.12 -10.49
CA SER A 895 -11.85 27.18 -10.66
C SER A 895 -11.28 28.39 -11.41
N TRP A 896 -9.96 28.39 -11.93
CA TRP A 896 -9.45 29.55 -12.71
C TRP A 896 -9.38 29.16 -14.19
N PHE A 897 -9.87 27.84 -14.55
CA PHE A 897 -9.79 27.55 -16.00
C PHE A 897 -11.19 27.17 -16.51
N ASP A 898 -12.28 27.58 -15.69
CA ASP A 898 -13.64 27.29 -16.22
C ASP A 898 -14.46 28.58 -16.24
N ASP A 899 -13.86 29.79 -16.45
CA ASP A 899 -14.84 30.87 -16.74
C ASP A 899 -14.63 31.39 -18.16
N GLU A 900 -14.77 30.56 -19.22
CA GLU A 900 -15.11 31.09 -20.56
C GLU A 900 -16.63 31.13 -20.75
N THR A 901 -17.36 31.83 -19.89
CA THR A 901 -18.64 32.32 -20.43
C THR A 901 -19.12 33.51 -19.59
N THR A 902 -18.51 34.73 -19.82
CA THR A 902 -19.37 35.93 -19.79
C THR A 902 -18.54 37.14 -20.25
N LEU A 903 -18.25 37.29 -21.54
CA LEU A 903 -18.29 38.56 -22.27
C LEU A 903 -19.46 39.44 -21.80
N GLY A 904 -19.18 40.33 -20.75
CA GLY A 904 -20.03 41.55 -20.76
C GLY A 904 -19.48 42.59 -19.78
N ILE A 905 -18.59 43.55 -20.21
CA ILE A 905 -18.67 45.03 -20.14
C ILE A 905 -18.31 45.49 -18.72
N TYR A 906 -17.01 45.73 -18.48
CA TYR A 906 -16.43 46.61 -17.44
C TYR A 906 -16.94 48.04 -17.57
N PRO A 907 -17.86 48.56 -16.58
CA PRO A 907 -17.72 50.02 -16.54
C PRO A 907 -17.08 50.50 -15.24
N HIS A 908 -15.68 50.73 -15.28
CA HIS A 908 -15.17 51.98 -14.67
C HIS A 908 -13.85 51.68 -13.94
N GLY A 909 -12.68 51.97 -14.60
CA GLY A 909 -11.66 53.02 -14.36
C GLY A 909 -10.68 52.60 -13.26
N LEU A 910 -9.64 51.95 -13.60
CA LEU A 910 -8.22 52.02 -13.20
C LEU A 910 -7.95 53.22 -12.30
N ARG A 911 -7.90 52.86 -10.93
CA ARG A 911 -7.06 53.74 -10.08
C ARG A 911 -5.93 52.91 -9.46
N GLU A 912 -4.67 53.02 -9.98
CA GLU A 912 -3.27 53.16 -9.55
C GLU A 912 -3.15 53.39 -8.04
N GLY A 913 -2.83 52.26 -7.33
CA GLY A 913 -1.97 52.34 -6.11
C GLY A 913 -2.44 51.29 -5.09
N GLN A 914 -1.94 49.98 -5.27
CA GLN A 914 -1.49 49.15 -4.15
C GLN A 914 -0.94 47.81 -4.71
N PRO A 915 0.37 47.48 -4.37
CA PRO A 915 1.10 46.25 -4.66
C PRO A 915 0.66 45.09 -3.74
N ARG A 916 0.04 44.04 -4.31
CA ARG A 916 -0.12 42.62 -3.90
C ARG A 916 1.25 41.92 -3.85
N ILE A 917 1.93 41.85 -2.67
CA ILE A 917 3.01 41.04 -2.06
C ILE A 917 2.61 39.56 -2.11
N TYR A 918 2.95 38.79 -3.17
CA TYR A 918 3.30 37.36 -3.35
C TYR A 918 4.70 37.08 -2.78
N LYS A 919 4.88 36.62 -1.56
CA LYS A 919 6.11 36.00 -0.99
C LYS A 919 6.23 34.55 -1.47
N ARG A 920 6.86 34.27 -2.63
CA ARG A 920 7.78 33.22 -3.12
C ARG A 920 9.22 33.51 -2.68
N SER A 921 9.69 33.07 -1.45
CA SER A 921 10.83 32.47 -0.73
C SER A 921 12.07 32.34 -1.64
N LEU A 922 13.03 33.36 -1.78
CA LEU A 922 14.41 33.72 -1.40
C LEU A 922 15.26 32.46 -1.14
N TYR A 923 15.01 31.30 -1.69
CA TYR A 923 15.92 30.13 -1.62
C TYR A 923 16.39 29.76 -3.03
N GLU A 924 15.81 30.42 -4.09
CA GLU A 924 16.25 30.09 -5.46
C GLU A 924 17.16 31.20 -6.01
N ARG A 925 17.34 32.27 -5.17
CA ARG A 925 18.20 33.38 -5.63
C ARG A 925 19.52 33.41 -4.84
N VAL A 926 19.67 32.50 -3.87
CA VAL A 926 20.95 32.39 -3.14
C VAL A 926 21.66 31.08 -3.54
N ALA A 927 20.95 30.17 -4.31
CA ALA A 927 21.57 28.91 -4.78
C ALA A 927 22.01 29.04 -6.24
N ASN A 928 21.64 30.24 -6.89
CA ASN A 928 22.10 30.42 -8.29
C ASN A 928 23.11 31.56 -8.39
N SER A 929 23.50 32.19 -7.19
CA SER A 929 24.59 33.19 -7.16
C SER A 929 25.87 32.56 -6.63
N MET A 930 25.89 31.13 -6.43
CA MET A 930 27.15 30.48 -5.98
C MET A 930 27.55 29.41 -6.99
N LEU A 931 27.15 29.49 -8.38
CA LEU A 931 27.85 28.53 -9.27
C LEU A 931 27.71 28.99 -10.71
N GLU A 932 28.22 30.25 -11.05
CA GLU A 932 28.81 30.36 -12.41
C GLU A 932 29.32 31.79 -12.62
N ARG A 933 30.66 32.10 -12.31
CA ARG A 933 31.43 32.83 -13.35
C ARG A 933 32.92 32.55 -13.15
N LYS A 934 33.51 31.76 -14.12
CA LYS A 934 34.26 31.97 -15.38
C LYS A 934 35.74 32.23 -15.08
N ASP A 935 36.58 31.14 -15.06
CA ASP A 935 37.98 31.20 -15.57
C ASP A 935 38.01 31.05 -17.09
N THR A 936 38.24 32.22 -17.75
CA THR A 936 39.33 32.49 -18.71
C THR A 936 39.13 33.89 -19.32
N ALA A 937 40.16 34.83 -18.99
CA ALA A 937 41.41 35.23 -19.70
C ALA A 937 41.40 36.75 -19.90
N LYS A 938 42.36 37.42 -19.23
CA LYS A 938 43.40 38.10 -20.05
C LYS A 938 44.40 38.79 -19.12
N GLN A 939 45.60 38.09 -18.93
CA GLN A 939 46.97 38.61 -18.73
C GLN A 939 47.45 38.23 -17.32
#